data_AF-B4DIK4-F1
#
_entry.id   AF-B4DIK4-F1
#
_cell.length_a   1.000
_cell.length_b   1.000
_cell.length_c   1.000
_cell.angle_alpha   90.00
_cell.angle_beta   90.00
_cell.angle_gamma   90.00
#
_symmetry.space_group_name_H-M   'P 1'
#
loop_
_entity.id
_entity.type
_entity.pdbx_description
1 polymer ?
#
loop_
_entity_poly.entity_id
_entity_poly.type
_entity_poly.pdbx_seq_one_letter_code
_entity_poly.pdbx_strand_id
1 'polypeptide(L)'
;MWRQTWDSDSSTDIFCHMMPFYSYDVPHTCGPDPKICCQFDFKRLPGGRINCPWKVPPRAITEANVAERAALLLDQYRKKSQLFRSNVLLVPLGDDFRYDKPQEWDAQFFNYQRLFDFFNSRPNLHVQDHYWTGYYTSRPFYKSLDRVLEAHLRGAEVLYSLAAAHARRSGLAGRYPLSDFTLLTEARRTLGLFQHHDAITGTAKEAVVVDYGVRLLRSLVNLKQVIIHAAHYLVLGDKETYHFDPEAPFLQVDDTRLSHDALPERTVIQLDSSPRFVVLFNPLEQERFSMVSLLVNSPRVRVLSEEGQPLAVQISAHWSSATEAVPDVYQVSVPVRLPALGLGVLQLQLGLDGHRTLPSSVRIYLHGRQLSVSRHEAFPLRVIDSGTSDFALSNRYMQVWFSGLTGLLKSIRRVDEEHEQQVDMQVLVYGTRTSKDKSGAYLFLPDGEAKPYVPKEPPVLRVTEGPFFSEVVAYYEHIHQAVRLYNLPGVEGLSLDISSLVDIRDYVNKELALHIHTDIDSQGIFFTDLNGFQVQPRRYLKKLPLQANFYPMPVMAYIQDAQKRLTLHTAQALGVSSLKDGQLEVILDRRLMQDDNRGLGQGLKDNKRTCNRFRLLLERRTVGSEVQDSHSTSYPSLLSHLTSMYLNAPALALPVARMQLPGPGLRSFHPLASSLPCDFHLLNLRTLQAEEDTLPSAETALILHRKGFDCGLEAKNLGFNCTTSQGKVALGSLFHGLDVVFLQPTSLTLLYPLASPSNSTDVYLEPMEIATFRLRLG
;
A
#
# COMPACT_ATOMS: atom_id res chain seq x y z
N MET A 1 6.62 22.74 -19.41
CA MET A 1 6.39 21.29 -19.28
C MET A 1 6.40 20.96 -17.80
N TRP A 2 5.72 19.88 -17.41
CA TRP A 2 5.96 19.21 -16.13
C TRP A 2 6.87 18.03 -16.43
N ARG A 3 7.97 17.93 -15.70
CA ARG A 3 9.01 16.92 -15.86
C ARG A 3 9.14 16.10 -14.59
N GLN A 4 9.67 14.89 -14.69
CA GLN A 4 10.19 14.18 -13.53
C GLN A 4 11.43 14.88 -12.96
N THR A 5 11.62 14.83 -11.64
CA THR A 5 12.66 15.61 -10.95
C THR A 5 14.09 15.07 -11.08
N TRP A 6 14.26 13.93 -11.77
CA TRP A 6 15.54 13.32 -12.13
C TRP A 6 15.87 13.42 -13.63
N ASP A 7 14.90 13.79 -14.47
CA ASP A 7 15.07 13.87 -15.91
C ASP A 7 15.82 15.16 -16.30
N SER A 8 17.02 14.97 -16.82
CA SER A 8 17.91 16.02 -17.32
C SER A 8 17.80 16.26 -18.84
N ASP A 9 17.30 15.29 -19.62
CA ASP A 9 17.32 15.32 -21.09
C ASP A 9 16.01 15.82 -21.73
N SER A 10 14.93 15.91 -20.95
CA SER A 10 13.55 16.29 -21.31
C SER A 10 12.67 15.16 -21.84
N SER A 11 13.10 13.89 -21.77
CA SER A 11 12.33 12.74 -22.24
C SER A 11 10.96 12.56 -21.56
N THR A 12 10.80 13.01 -20.31
CA THR A 12 9.57 12.88 -19.53
C THR A 12 8.64 14.12 -19.58
N ASP A 13 8.98 15.14 -20.37
CA ASP A 13 8.25 16.41 -20.41
C ASP A 13 6.81 16.26 -20.92
N ILE A 14 5.83 16.37 -20.02
CA ILE A 14 4.40 16.46 -20.37
C ILE A 14 3.90 17.90 -20.38
N PHE A 15 3.02 18.24 -21.33
CA PHE A 15 2.32 19.53 -21.32
C PHE A 15 1.18 19.50 -20.30
N CYS A 16 1.39 20.14 -19.15
CA CYS A 16 0.37 20.26 -18.10
C CYS A 16 -0.29 21.65 -18.14
N HIS A 17 -1.63 21.67 -18.11
CA HIS A 17 -2.43 22.89 -17.92
C HIS A 17 -3.07 22.85 -16.52
N MET A 18 -2.53 23.63 -15.59
CA MET A 18 -3.13 23.83 -14.27
C MET A 18 -4.28 24.83 -14.37
N MET A 19 -5.47 24.45 -13.92
CA MET A 19 -6.59 25.38 -13.81
C MET A 19 -6.33 26.40 -12.68
N PRO A 20 -6.65 27.69 -12.87
CA PRO A 20 -6.10 28.77 -12.03
C PRO A 20 -7.03 29.21 -10.90
N PHE A 21 -8.06 28.41 -10.59
CA PHE A 21 -9.19 28.82 -9.74
C PHE A 21 -9.67 27.66 -8.85
N TYR A 22 -10.43 28.01 -7.81
CA TYR A 22 -10.88 27.15 -6.72
C TYR A 22 -11.61 25.85 -7.13
N SER A 23 -12.26 25.81 -8.29
CA SER A 23 -13.14 24.70 -8.69
C SER A 23 -13.34 24.60 -10.21
N TYR A 24 -13.92 23.49 -10.67
CA TYR A 24 -14.24 23.20 -12.07
C TYR A 24 -15.71 23.46 -12.45
N ASP A 25 -16.53 23.95 -11.52
CA ASP A 25 -17.90 24.41 -11.81
C ASP A 25 -17.90 25.74 -12.58
N VAL A 26 -18.94 25.98 -13.39
CA VAL A 26 -19.08 27.21 -14.21
C VAL A 26 -18.79 28.52 -13.45
N PRO A 27 -19.24 28.70 -12.18
CA PRO A 27 -18.83 29.83 -11.34
C PRO A 27 -17.32 30.03 -11.18
N HIS A 28 -16.50 28.98 -11.08
CA HIS A 28 -15.06 29.12 -10.87
C HIS A 28 -14.22 28.83 -12.12
N THR A 29 -14.80 28.38 -13.23
CA THR A 29 -14.04 28.16 -14.47
C THR A 29 -13.96 29.36 -15.39
N CYS A 30 -14.90 30.30 -15.32
CA CYS A 30 -15.00 31.41 -16.25
C CYS A 30 -14.00 32.55 -15.97
N GLY A 31 -13.65 32.77 -14.70
CA GLY A 31 -12.87 33.90 -14.23
C GLY A 31 -12.83 33.97 -12.68
N PRO A 32 -12.16 34.98 -12.10
CA PRO A 32 -11.95 35.09 -10.66
C PRO A 32 -13.18 35.55 -9.87
N ASP A 33 -14.23 36.07 -10.51
CA ASP A 33 -15.46 36.49 -9.83
C ASP A 33 -16.60 35.48 -10.07
N PRO A 34 -16.83 34.54 -9.13
CA PRO A 34 -17.89 33.56 -9.26
C PRO A 34 -19.31 34.16 -9.18
N LYS A 35 -19.47 35.38 -8.63
CA LYS A 35 -20.74 36.11 -8.70
C LYS A 35 -21.05 36.57 -10.12
N ILE A 36 -20.03 36.85 -10.94
CA ILE A 36 -20.22 37.13 -12.37
C ILE A 36 -20.39 35.82 -13.14
N CYS A 37 -19.45 34.88 -13.00
CA CYS A 37 -19.45 33.62 -13.74
C CYS A 37 -20.70 32.77 -13.55
N CYS A 38 -21.26 32.71 -12.34
CA CYS A 38 -22.50 31.96 -12.09
C CYS A 38 -23.68 32.48 -12.95
N GLN A 39 -23.69 33.76 -13.34
CA GLN A 39 -24.72 34.32 -14.23
C GLN A 39 -24.60 33.87 -15.69
N PHE A 40 -23.64 32.99 -15.99
CA PHE A 40 -23.45 32.33 -17.28
C PHE A 40 -23.50 30.80 -17.14
N ASP A 41 -23.93 30.29 -15.98
CA ASP A 41 -24.45 28.93 -15.82
C ASP A 41 -25.95 28.94 -16.12
N PHE A 42 -26.33 28.64 -17.37
CA PHE A 42 -27.72 28.71 -17.79
C PHE A 42 -28.60 27.56 -17.26
N LYS A 43 -28.05 26.54 -16.56
CA LYS A 43 -28.84 25.59 -15.74
C LYS A 43 -29.48 26.30 -14.52
N ARG A 44 -28.90 27.43 -14.09
CA ARG A 44 -29.33 28.22 -12.92
C ARG A 44 -30.30 29.35 -13.28
N LEU A 45 -30.89 29.35 -14.48
CA LEU A 45 -31.89 30.33 -14.91
C LEU A 45 -33.11 30.33 -13.96
N PRO A 46 -33.75 31.50 -13.73
CA PRO A 46 -34.91 31.61 -12.84
C PRO A 46 -36.03 30.61 -13.19
N GLY A 47 -36.60 29.97 -12.16
CA GLY A 47 -37.57 28.86 -12.30
C GLY A 47 -36.94 27.46 -12.25
N GLY A 48 -35.61 27.35 -12.35
CA GLY A 48 -34.87 26.11 -12.11
C GLY A 48 -34.80 25.69 -10.63
N ARG A 49 -34.31 24.47 -10.38
CA ARG A 49 -34.07 23.94 -9.02
C ARG A 49 -32.76 24.43 -8.38
N ILE A 50 -31.87 25.03 -9.15
CA ILE A 50 -30.52 25.45 -8.74
C ILE A 50 -30.41 26.95 -8.99
N ASN A 51 -29.85 27.69 -8.04
CA ASN A 51 -29.69 29.14 -8.11
C ASN A 51 -28.22 29.54 -7.93
N CYS A 52 -27.90 30.82 -8.13
CA CYS A 52 -26.59 31.38 -7.82
C CYS A 52 -26.49 31.83 -6.35
N PRO A 53 -25.57 31.25 -5.53
CA PRO A 53 -25.38 31.63 -4.12
C PRO A 53 -25.16 33.13 -3.90
N TRP A 54 -24.50 33.80 -4.85
CA TRP A 54 -24.21 35.23 -4.82
C TRP A 54 -25.40 36.15 -5.17
N LYS A 55 -26.63 35.60 -5.19
CA LYS A 55 -27.92 36.31 -5.31
C LYS A 55 -28.14 37.10 -6.61
N VAL A 56 -27.35 36.85 -7.66
CA VAL A 56 -27.58 37.37 -9.01
C VAL A 56 -27.78 36.17 -9.95
N PRO A 57 -28.98 35.95 -10.52
CA PRO A 57 -29.23 34.82 -11.42
C PRO A 57 -28.68 35.09 -12.83
N PRO A 58 -28.54 34.04 -13.66
CA PRO A 58 -28.36 34.18 -15.10
C PRO A 58 -29.53 34.93 -15.75
N ARG A 59 -29.26 35.53 -16.90
CA ARG A 59 -30.25 36.13 -17.80
C ARG A 59 -30.06 35.53 -19.19
N ALA A 60 -31.14 35.13 -19.85
CA ALA A 60 -31.08 34.70 -21.25
C ALA A 60 -30.51 35.82 -22.14
N ILE A 61 -29.66 35.44 -23.08
CA ILE A 61 -28.89 36.35 -23.93
C ILE A 61 -29.71 36.73 -25.14
N THR A 62 -29.89 38.03 -25.34
CA THR A 62 -30.67 38.63 -26.44
C THR A 62 -29.87 39.76 -27.07
N GLU A 63 -30.19 40.17 -28.30
CA GLU A 63 -29.51 41.27 -28.99
C GLU A 63 -29.46 42.56 -28.15
N ALA A 64 -30.51 42.83 -27.37
CA ALA A 64 -30.60 43.99 -26.48
C ALA A 64 -29.66 43.92 -25.25
N ASN A 65 -29.18 42.73 -24.85
CA ASN A 65 -28.29 42.57 -23.69
C ASN A 65 -26.92 41.96 -24.01
N VAL A 66 -26.72 41.38 -25.20
CA VAL A 66 -25.52 40.63 -25.56
C VAL A 66 -24.25 41.43 -25.34
N ALA A 67 -24.23 42.73 -25.64
CA ALA A 67 -23.08 43.59 -25.40
C ALA A 67 -22.74 43.80 -23.91
N GLU A 68 -23.74 43.95 -23.04
CA GLU A 68 -23.55 44.07 -21.58
C GLU A 68 -23.09 42.74 -20.98
N ARG A 69 -23.79 41.66 -21.34
CA ARG A 69 -23.50 40.30 -20.87
C ARG A 69 -22.14 39.82 -21.35
N ALA A 70 -21.80 40.07 -22.61
CA ALA A 70 -20.52 39.69 -23.15
C ALA A 70 -19.39 40.62 -22.72
N ALA A 71 -19.62 41.90 -22.38
CA ALA A 71 -18.60 42.70 -21.72
C ALA A 71 -18.22 42.11 -20.34
N LEU A 72 -19.20 41.63 -19.57
CA LEU A 72 -19.00 41.01 -18.25
C LEU A 72 -18.28 39.66 -18.31
N LEU A 73 -18.70 38.73 -19.17
CA LEU A 73 -18.02 37.43 -19.29
C LEU A 73 -16.71 37.54 -20.10
N LEU A 74 -16.58 38.52 -21.02
CA LEU A 74 -15.27 38.85 -21.57
C LEU A 74 -14.36 39.29 -20.43
N ASP A 75 -14.78 40.22 -19.59
CA ASP A 75 -14.02 40.63 -18.39
C ASP A 75 -13.59 39.45 -17.50
N GLN A 76 -14.34 38.35 -17.46
CA GLN A 76 -13.90 37.14 -16.75
C GLN A 76 -12.90 36.27 -17.56
N TYR A 77 -13.07 36.13 -18.87
CA TYR A 77 -12.11 35.43 -19.76
C TYR A 77 -10.79 36.20 -19.90
N ARG A 78 -10.88 37.52 -20.10
CA ARG A 78 -9.82 38.51 -19.92
C ARG A 78 -9.02 38.19 -18.68
N LYS A 79 -9.76 38.07 -17.56
CA LYS A 79 -9.20 37.81 -16.27
C LYS A 79 -8.45 36.48 -16.25
N LYS A 80 -9.10 35.41 -16.69
CA LYS A 80 -8.50 34.09 -16.77
C LYS A 80 -7.25 34.00 -17.68
N SER A 81 -7.16 34.75 -18.79
CA SER A 81 -6.05 34.57 -19.74
C SER A 81 -4.68 35.00 -19.22
N GLN A 82 -4.60 35.91 -18.25
CA GLN A 82 -3.33 36.48 -17.80
C GLN A 82 -2.45 35.60 -16.90
N LEU A 83 -2.92 34.42 -16.46
CA LEU A 83 -2.04 33.41 -15.85
C LEU A 83 -1.49 32.39 -16.87
N PHE A 84 -1.81 32.54 -18.15
CA PHE A 84 -1.34 31.65 -19.22
C PHE A 84 -0.42 32.38 -20.21
N ARG A 85 0.51 31.63 -20.81
CA ARG A 85 1.55 32.17 -21.71
C ARG A 85 1.11 32.23 -23.19
N SER A 86 -0.02 31.64 -23.54
CA SER A 86 -0.58 31.57 -24.89
C SER A 86 -1.80 32.49 -25.04
N ASN A 87 -2.14 32.81 -26.29
CA ASN A 87 -3.39 33.48 -26.65
C ASN A 87 -4.60 32.51 -26.72
N VAL A 88 -4.47 31.28 -26.20
CA VAL A 88 -5.51 30.24 -26.22
C VAL A 88 -5.95 29.93 -24.81
N LEU A 89 -7.23 30.15 -24.50
CA LEU A 89 -7.80 30.04 -23.17
C LEU A 89 -8.71 28.83 -23.04
N LEU A 90 -8.41 27.93 -22.10
CA LEU A 90 -9.32 26.85 -21.73
C LEU A 90 -10.37 27.35 -20.72
N VAL A 91 -11.64 27.25 -21.08
CA VAL A 91 -12.79 27.52 -20.19
C VAL A 91 -13.68 26.27 -20.16
N PRO A 92 -13.53 25.39 -19.15
CA PRO A 92 -14.44 24.27 -18.98
C PRO A 92 -15.85 24.78 -18.65
N LEU A 93 -16.85 24.41 -19.45
CA LEU A 93 -18.25 24.71 -19.19
C LEU A 93 -18.93 23.44 -18.66
N GLY A 94 -18.86 23.25 -17.35
CA GLY A 94 -19.33 22.04 -16.67
C GLY A 94 -19.51 22.26 -15.17
N ASP A 95 -19.97 21.20 -14.50
CA ASP A 95 -20.24 21.08 -13.06
C ASP A 95 -20.59 19.58 -12.84
N ASP A 96 -20.86 19.16 -11.61
CA ASP A 96 -21.26 17.78 -11.31
C ASP A 96 -22.52 17.33 -12.08
N PHE A 97 -22.42 16.17 -12.75
CA PHE A 97 -23.51 15.50 -13.50
C PHE A 97 -24.35 16.45 -14.40
N ARG A 98 -23.68 17.40 -15.06
CA ARG A 98 -24.30 18.32 -16.04
C ARG A 98 -24.63 17.63 -17.35
N TYR A 99 -25.42 18.35 -18.16
CA TYR A 99 -25.86 17.96 -19.50
C TYR A 99 -26.81 16.74 -19.51
N ASP A 100 -27.52 16.53 -18.40
CA ASP A 100 -28.46 15.42 -18.20
C ASP A 100 -29.82 15.57 -18.91
N LYS A 101 -30.14 16.77 -19.45
CA LYS A 101 -31.45 17.10 -20.04
C LYS A 101 -31.34 17.97 -21.30
N PRO A 102 -32.16 17.75 -22.36
CA PRO A 102 -32.11 18.56 -23.58
C PRO A 102 -32.26 20.07 -23.36
N GLN A 103 -33.15 20.49 -22.47
CA GLN A 103 -33.40 21.92 -22.19
C GLN A 103 -32.17 22.63 -21.60
N GLU A 104 -31.25 21.87 -20.97
CA GLU A 104 -29.99 22.37 -20.44
C GLU A 104 -28.91 22.46 -21.53
N TRP A 105 -28.91 21.54 -22.50
CA TRP A 105 -28.10 21.68 -23.72
C TRP A 105 -28.50 22.95 -24.48
N ASP A 106 -29.79 23.13 -24.76
CA ASP A 106 -30.32 24.29 -25.48
C ASP A 106 -29.99 25.61 -24.74
N ALA A 107 -30.27 25.65 -23.43
CA ALA A 107 -30.04 26.84 -22.61
C ALA A 107 -28.56 27.19 -22.48
N GLN A 108 -27.64 26.21 -22.45
CA GLN A 108 -26.21 26.50 -22.49
C GLN A 108 -25.80 26.97 -23.90
N PHE A 109 -26.13 26.20 -24.94
CA PHE A 109 -25.63 26.41 -26.30
C PHE A 109 -26.05 27.75 -26.91
N PHE A 110 -27.35 28.04 -27.00
CA PHE A 110 -27.84 29.24 -27.71
C PHE A 110 -27.44 30.55 -27.01
N ASN A 111 -27.26 30.52 -25.69
CA ASN A 111 -26.80 31.67 -24.93
C ASN A 111 -25.29 31.89 -25.10
N TYR A 112 -24.47 30.82 -25.09
CA TYR A 112 -23.03 30.94 -25.30
C TYR A 112 -22.66 31.36 -26.73
N GLN A 113 -23.37 30.87 -27.76
CA GLN A 113 -23.12 31.26 -29.15
C GLN A 113 -23.14 32.79 -29.32
N ARG A 114 -24.23 33.43 -28.90
CA ARG A 114 -24.40 34.90 -28.97
C ARG A 114 -23.29 35.67 -28.23
N LEU A 115 -22.75 35.09 -27.16
CA LEU A 115 -21.69 35.70 -26.37
C LEU A 115 -20.31 35.58 -27.03
N PHE A 116 -20.00 34.42 -27.65
CA PHE A 116 -18.74 34.21 -28.37
C PHE A 116 -18.53 35.21 -29.50
N ASP A 117 -19.60 35.57 -30.22
CA ASP A 117 -19.57 36.55 -31.31
C ASP A 117 -19.00 37.92 -30.86
N PHE A 118 -19.26 38.32 -29.60
CA PHE A 118 -18.80 39.58 -29.01
C PHE A 118 -17.46 39.44 -28.24
N PHE A 119 -17.13 38.25 -27.73
CA PHE A 119 -15.94 38.00 -26.91
C PHE A 119 -14.60 38.18 -27.64
N ASN A 120 -14.56 38.12 -28.97
CA ASN A 120 -13.33 38.16 -29.77
C ASN A 120 -12.54 39.50 -29.72
N SER A 121 -12.71 40.33 -28.68
CA SER A 121 -12.38 41.75 -28.71
C SER A 121 -11.39 42.31 -27.68
N ARG A 122 -11.03 41.70 -26.51
CA ARG A 122 -10.23 42.37 -25.41
C ARG A 122 -9.75 41.43 -24.20
N PRO A 123 -8.59 41.62 -23.44
CA PRO A 123 -8.01 40.76 -22.30
C PRO A 123 -7.68 41.39 -20.85
N ASN A 124 -7.23 40.63 -19.75
CA ASN A 124 -6.65 40.94 -18.33
C ASN A 124 -7.53 40.85 -16.96
N LEU A 125 -7.30 40.43 -15.63
CA LEU A 125 -6.34 39.94 -14.50
C LEU A 125 -6.85 38.78 -13.45
N HIS A 126 -6.30 38.43 -12.22
CA HIS A 126 -6.61 37.18 -11.35
C HIS A 126 -6.67 37.21 -9.74
N VAL A 127 -7.05 36.12 -8.96
CA VAL A 127 -7.13 35.94 -7.41
C VAL A 127 -6.92 34.44 -6.82
N GLN A 128 -7.12 34.07 -5.49
CA GLN A 128 -6.46 33.00 -4.61
C GLN A 128 -7.31 31.87 -3.84
N ASP A 129 -6.72 31.07 -2.88
CA ASP A 129 -6.97 29.60 -2.53
C ASP A 129 -7.27 29.08 -1.05
N HIS A 130 -7.42 27.74 -0.86
CA HIS A 130 -7.54 26.93 0.41
C HIS A 130 -6.78 25.55 0.34
N TYR A 131 -6.47 24.88 1.48
CA TYR A 131 -5.72 23.59 1.57
C TYR A 131 -6.55 22.34 1.95
N TRP A 132 -6.22 21.17 1.39
CA TRP A 132 -6.92 19.88 1.55
C TRP A 132 -5.92 18.73 1.86
N THR A 133 -5.78 18.29 3.12
CA THR A 133 -4.78 17.26 3.52
C THR A 133 -5.30 16.15 4.45
N GLY A 134 -6.59 16.19 4.84
CA GLY A 134 -7.18 15.16 5.72
C GLY A 134 -7.45 13.82 5.02
N TYR A 135 -7.73 13.85 3.71
CA TYR A 135 -8.02 12.66 2.91
C TYR A 135 -6.82 11.71 2.76
N TYR A 136 -5.61 12.14 3.11
CA TYR A 136 -4.42 11.29 3.14
C TYR A 136 -4.56 10.11 4.13
N THR A 137 -5.32 10.28 5.22
CA THR A 137 -5.60 9.20 6.19
C THR A 137 -7.08 8.77 6.22
N SER A 138 -8.04 9.61 5.85
CA SER A 138 -9.49 9.32 5.95
C SER A 138 -9.87 7.90 5.51
N ARG A 139 -10.55 7.13 6.40
CA ARG A 139 -10.93 5.72 6.19
C ARG A 139 -9.73 4.77 5.94
N PRO A 140 -8.74 4.69 6.86
CA PRO A 140 -7.48 3.99 6.63
C PRO A 140 -7.64 2.47 6.42
N PHE A 141 -8.68 1.85 7.00
CA PHE A 141 -9.04 0.45 6.76
C PHE A 141 -9.11 0.09 5.27
N TYR A 142 -9.79 0.91 4.46
CA TYR A 142 -9.96 0.61 3.03
C TYR A 142 -8.72 0.98 2.21
N LYS A 143 -7.91 1.95 2.65
CA LYS A 143 -6.55 2.21 2.11
C LYS A 143 -5.58 1.04 2.35
N SER A 144 -5.79 0.26 3.42
CA SER A 144 -5.08 -1.00 3.65
C SER A 144 -5.64 -2.15 2.80
N LEU A 145 -6.97 -2.26 2.68
CA LEU A 145 -7.60 -3.29 1.84
C LEU A 145 -7.26 -3.12 0.34
N ASP A 146 -7.07 -1.89 -0.14
CA ASP A 146 -6.55 -1.55 -1.46
C ASP A 146 -5.18 -2.20 -1.75
N ARG A 147 -4.17 -1.95 -0.91
CA ARG A 147 -2.82 -2.55 -1.02
C ARG A 147 -2.85 -4.08 -0.92
N VAL A 148 -3.71 -4.62 -0.05
CA VAL A 148 -3.93 -6.08 0.04
C VAL A 148 -4.49 -6.64 -1.27
N LEU A 149 -5.47 -5.97 -1.88
CA LEU A 149 -6.07 -6.41 -3.14
C LEU A 149 -5.09 -6.27 -4.32
N GLU A 150 -4.34 -5.18 -4.38
CA GLU A 150 -3.28 -4.93 -5.37
C GLU A 150 -2.22 -6.04 -5.36
N ALA A 151 -1.68 -6.38 -4.18
CA ALA A 151 -0.68 -7.43 -4.03
C ALA A 151 -1.22 -8.81 -4.43
N HIS A 152 -2.48 -9.13 -4.07
CA HIS A 152 -3.13 -10.37 -4.49
C HIS A 152 -3.42 -10.37 -6.01
N LEU A 153 -3.78 -9.24 -6.61
CA LEU A 153 -4.05 -9.15 -8.04
C LEU A 153 -2.77 -9.41 -8.85
N ARG A 154 -1.67 -8.73 -8.51
CA ARG A 154 -0.35 -8.95 -9.11
C ARG A 154 0.08 -10.42 -8.94
N GLY A 155 -0.05 -10.98 -7.74
CA GLY A 155 0.30 -12.38 -7.46
C GLY A 155 -0.52 -13.38 -8.29
N ALA A 156 -1.83 -13.15 -8.41
CA ALA A 156 -2.74 -13.99 -9.19
C ALA A 156 -2.49 -13.87 -10.70
N GLU A 157 -2.29 -12.66 -11.23
CA GLU A 157 -1.99 -12.47 -12.67
C GLU A 157 -0.67 -13.15 -13.06
N VAL A 158 0.37 -13.07 -12.22
CA VAL A 158 1.65 -13.76 -12.42
C VAL A 158 1.49 -15.29 -12.41
N LEU A 159 0.88 -15.86 -11.36
CA LEU A 159 0.71 -17.31 -11.27
C LEU A 159 -0.20 -17.86 -12.37
N TYR A 160 -1.31 -17.19 -12.68
CA TYR A 160 -2.21 -17.58 -13.77
C TYR A 160 -1.48 -17.58 -15.11
N SER A 161 -0.68 -16.55 -15.40
CA SER A 161 0.06 -16.45 -16.68
C SER A 161 1.10 -17.56 -16.84
N LEU A 162 1.80 -17.92 -15.75
CA LEU A 162 2.76 -19.02 -15.74
C LEU A 162 2.06 -20.38 -15.84
N ALA A 163 0.97 -20.60 -15.10
CA ALA A 163 0.18 -21.82 -15.14
C ALA A 163 -0.45 -22.05 -16.53
N ALA A 164 -1.08 -21.03 -17.11
CA ALA A 164 -1.66 -21.09 -18.45
C ALA A 164 -0.59 -21.32 -19.55
N ALA A 165 0.59 -20.73 -19.42
CA ALA A 165 1.70 -20.97 -20.34
C ALA A 165 2.21 -22.41 -20.26
N HIS A 166 2.48 -22.94 -19.05
CA HIS A 166 2.87 -24.35 -18.88
C HIS A 166 1.77 -25.32 -19.34
N ALA A 167 0.50 -25.03 -19.04
CA ALA A 167 -0.63 -25.84 -19.51
C ALA A 167 -0.70 -25.88 -21.05
N ARG A 168 -0.43 -24.77 -21.75
CA ARG A 168 -0.29 -24.77 -23.22
C ARG A 168 0.89 -25.61 -23.70
N ARG A 169 2.09 -25.41 -23.12
CA ARG A 169 3.32 -26.14 -23.51
C ARG A 169 3.22 -27.66 -23.29
N SER A 170 2.52 -28.09 -22.24
CA SER A 170 2.24 -29.51 -21.97
C SER A 170 1.02 -30.08 -22.71
N GLY A 171 0.34 -29.31 -23.57
CA GLY A 171 -0.88 -29.77 -24.28
C GLY A 171 -2.12 -29.91 -23.38
N LEU A 172 -2.05 -29.46 -22.14
CA LEU A 172 -3.06 -29.59 -21.08
C LEU A 172 -3.97 -28.37 -20.92
N ALA A 173 -3.87 -27.37 -21.80
CA ALA A 173 -4.67 -26.14 -21.74
C ALA A 173 -6.18 -26.39 -21.62
N GLY A 174 -6.71 -27.44 -22.24
CA GLY A 174 -8.11 -27.84 -22.14
C GLY A 174 -8.55 -28.44 -20.79
N ARG A 175 -7.61 -28.70 -19.86
CA ARG A 175 -7.91 -29.13 -18.48
C ARG A 175 -7.78 -27.99 -17.46
N TYR A 176 -7.13 -26.88 -17.82
CA TYR A 176 -6.88 -25.74 -16.92
C TYR A 176 -8.04 -24.73 -16.94
N PRO A 177 -8.49 -24.19 -15.79
CA PRO A 177 -9.67 -23.30 -15.73
C PRO A 177 -9.40 -21.91 -16.35
N LEU A 178 -9.56 -21.81 -17.67
CA LEU A 178 -9.46 -20.53 -18.38
C LEU A 178 -10.49 -19.48 -17.91
N SER A 179 -11.61 -19.94 -17.31
CA SER A 179 -12.63 -19.12 -16.65
C SER A 179 -12.10 -18.19 -15.55
N ASP A 180 -10.96 -18.52 -14.93
CA ASP A 180 -10.30 -17.67 -13.92
C ASP A 180 -9.86 -16.31 -14.49
N PHE A 181 -9.69 -16.19 -15.81
CA PHE A 181 -9.42 -14.93 -16.48
C PHE A 181 -10.55 -13.89 -16.26
N THR A 182 -11.79 -14.36 -16.15
CA THR A 182 -12.95 -13.52 -15.82
C THR A 182 -12.83 -12.95 -14.41
N LEU A 183 -12.35 -13.76 -13.45
CA LEU A 183 -12.12 -13.35 -12.06
C LEU A 183 -11.02 -12.28 -11.96
N LEU A 184 -9.90 -12.48 -12.68
CA LEU A 184 -8.85 -11.46 -12.83
C LEU A 184 -9.38 -10.16 -13.45
N THR A 185 -10.33 -10.26 -14.38
CA THR A 185 -10.95 -9.10 -15.06
C THR A 185 -11.92 -8.35 -14.15
N GLU A 186 -12.72 -9.03 -13.34
CA GLU A 186 -13.55 -8.40 -12.29
C GLU A 186 -12.68 -7.68 -11.24
N ALA A 187 -11.57 -8.31 -10.81
CA ALA A 187 -10.65 -7.74 -9.84
C ALA A 187 -9.92 -6.50 -10.39
N ARG A 188 -9.43 -6.55 -11.64
CA ARG A 188 -8.86 -5.37 -12.35
C ARG A 188 -9.86 -4.21 -12.39
N ARG A 189 -11.11 -4.47 -12.78
CA ARG A 189 -12.18 -3.45 -12.83
C ARG A 189 -12.49 -2.87 -11.44
N THR A 190 -12.49 -3.70 -10.41
CA THR A 190 -12.78 -3.29 -9.02
C THR A 190 -11.65 -2.44 -8.43
N LEU A 191 -10.39 -2.87 -8.55
CA LEU A 191 -9.25 -2.10 -8.06
C LEU A 191 -9.13 -0.76 -8.80
N GLY A 192 -9.35 -0.76 -10.12
CA GLY A 192 -9.39 0.47 -10.93
C GLY A 192 -10.51 1.43 -10.52
N LEU A 193 -11.72 0.93 -10.22
CA LEU A 193 -12.80 1.74 -9.66
C LEU A 193 -12.45 2.29 -8.28
N PHE A 194 -11.72 1.54 -7.44
CA PHE A 194 -11.30 2.02 -6.13
C PHE A 194 -10.21 3.11 -6.18
N GLN A 195 -9.51 3.26 -7.31
CA GLN A 195 -8.62 4.42 -7.53
C GLN A 195 -9.38 5.73 -7.81
N HIS A 196 -10.72 5.71 -7.85
CA HIS A 196 -11.54 6.93 -7.93
C HIS A 196 -11.23 7.89 -6.76
N HIS A 197 -11.29 9.19 -7.03
CA HIS A 197 -10.86 10.24 -6.09
C HIS A 197 -11.81 10.51 -4.91
N ASP A 198 -12.89 9.72 -4.76
CA ASP A 198 -13.67 9.60 -3.52
C ASP A 198 -13.58 8.22 -2.85
N ALA A 199 -12.96 7.24 -3.51
CA ALA A 199 -12.85 5.86 -3.06
C ALA A 199 -11.61 5.67 -2.19
N ILE A 200 -10.41 5.57 -2.78
CA ILE A 200 -9.13 5.44 -2.06
C ILE A 200 -8.83 6.65 -1.15
N THR A 201 -9.27 7.86 -1.53
CA THR A 201 -9.20 9.06 -0.68
C THR A 201 -10.07 8.97 0.56
N GLY A 202 -11.11 8.13 0.54
CA GLY A 202 -12.04 7.91 1.63
C GLY A 202 -13.07 9.02 1.81
N THR A 203 -13.37 9.79 0.76
CA THR A 203 -14.26 10.96 0.82
C THR A 203 -15.68 10.72 0.33
N ALA A 204 -16.00 9.52 -0.15
CA ALA A 204 -17.36 9.10 -0.47
C ALA A 204 -18.26 8.93 0.78
N LYS A 205 -19.58 8.88 0.55
CA LYS A 205 -20.60 8.59 1.57
C LYS A 205 -20.51 7.16 2.09
N GLU A 206 -20.92 6.95 3.33
CA GLU A 206 -20.84 5.67 4.04
C GLU A 206 -21.40 4.49 3.22
N ALA A 207 -22.60 4.61 2.67
CA ALA A 207 -23.22 3.56 1.84
C ALA A 207 -22.46 3.26 0.53
N VAL A 208 -21.76 4.25 -0.03
CA VAL A 208 -20.92 4.06 -1.24
C VAL A 208 -19.61 3.36 -0.86
N VAL A 209 -19.06 3.66 0.32
CA VAL A 209 -17.88 2.95 0.84
C VAL A 209 -18.20 1.52 1.27
N VAL A 210 -19.44 1.23 1.70
CA VAL A 210 -19.93 -0.15 1.87
C VAL A 210 -19.94 -0.89 0.53
N ASP A 211 -20.46 -0.28 -0.54
CA ASP A 211 -20.41 -0.86 -1.90
C ASP A 211 -18.96 -1.12 -2.37
N TYR A 212 -18.06 -0.15 -2.22
CA TYR A 212 -16.63 -0.36 -2.48
C TYR A 212 -16.05 -1.51 -1.63
N GLY A 213 -16.32 -1.56 -0.33
CA GLY A 213 -15.85 -2.61 0.55
C GLY A 213 -16.31 -4.00 0.12
N VAL A 214 -17.59 -4.16 -0.21
CA VAL A 214 -18.16 -5.43 -0.69
C VAL A 214 -17.48 -5.87 -2.00
N ARG A 215 -17.23 -4.94 -2.94
CA ARG A 215 -16.50 -5.25 -4.18
C ARG A 215 -15.06 -5.65 -3.91
N LEU A 216 -14.33 -4.90 -3.08
CA LEU A 216 -12.95 -5.20 -2.69
C LEU A 216 -12.83 -6.60 -2.06
N LEU A 217 -13.73 -6.96 -1.13
CA LEU A 217 -13.76 -8.28 -0.52
C LEU A 217 -14.07 -9.39 -1.54
N ARG A 218 -15.10 -9.23 -2.38
CA ARG A 218 -15.42 -10.22 -3.43
C ARG A 218 -14.22 -10.41 -4.36
N SER A 219 -13.58 -9.34 -4.82
CA SER A 219 -12.38 -9.44 -5.64
C SER A 219 -11.22 -10.13 -4.92
N LEU A 220 -11.02 -9.88 -3.63
CA LEU A 220 -9.98 -10.57 -2.85
C LEU A 220 -10.25 -12.08 -2.72
N VAL A 221 -11.50 -12.49 -2.53
CA VAL A 221 -11.90 -13.92 -2.53
C VAL A 221 -11.69 -14.54 -3.91
N ASN A 222 -12.18 -13.90 -4.97
CA ASN A 222 -11.97 -14.32 -6.36
C ASN A 222 -10.46 -14.54 -6.66
N LEU A 223 -9.60 -13.61 -6.28
CA LEU A 223 -8.15 -13.71 -6.51
C LEU A 223 -7.49 -14.83 -5.69
N LYS A 224 -7.95 -15.08 -4.46
CA LYS A 224 -7.51 -16.22 -3.66
C LYS A 224 -7.85 -17.55 -4.34
N GLN A 225 -8.99 -17.66 -5.03
CA GLN A 225 -9.34 -18.83 -5.85
C GLN A 225 -8.40 -19.00 -7.04
N VAL A 226 -8.14 -17.94 -7.82
CA VAL A 226 -7.19 -18.01 -8.96
C VAL A 226 -5.78 -18.44 -8.51
N ILE A 227 -5.31 -17.91 -7.37
CA ILE A 227 -4.03 -18.31 -6.75
C ILE A 227 -4.06 -19.79 -6.38
N ILE A 228 -5.14 -20.30 -5.77
CA ILE A 228 -5.33 -21.71 -5.43
C ILE A 228 -5.29 -22.60 -6.70
N HIS A 229 -6.02 -22.25 -7.76
CA HIS A 229 -6.11 -23.07 -8.97
C HIS A 229 -4.78 -23.10 -9.75
N ALA A 230 -4.13 -21.94 -9.89
CA ALA A 230 -2.82 -21.83 -10.52
C ALA A 230 -1.74 -22.56 -9.69
N ALA A 231 -1.71 -22.35 -8.37
CA ALA A 231 -0.75 -23.02 -7.50
C ALA A 231 -0.94 -24.55 -7.52
N HIS A 232 -2.18 -25.05 -7.45
CA HIS A 232 -2.47 -26.48 -7.59
C HIS A 232 -1.88 -27.06 -8.89
N TYR A 233 -2.16 -26.46 -10.05
CA TYR A 233 -1.59 -26.92 -11.32
C TYR A 233 -0.05 -26.91 -11.29
N LEU A 234 0.55 -25.85 -10.74
CA LEU A 234 2.00 -25.65 -10.75
C LEU A 234 2.77 -26.59 -9.80
N VAL A 235 2.21 -27.01 -8.65
CA VAL A 235 2.91 -27.90 -7.71
C VAL A 235 2.76 -29.41 -7.97
N LEU A 236 1.83 -29.87 -8.81
CA LEU A 236 1.75 -31.31 -9.11
C LEU A 236 3.03 -31.80 -9.82
N GLY A 237 3.70 -32.81 -9.29
CA GLY A 237 4.90 -33.40 -9.91
C GLY A 237 4.62 -34.15 -11.22
N ASP A 238 3.38 -34.62 -11.42
CA ASP A 238 2.86 -35.13 -12.70
C ASP A 238 1.67 -34.27 -13.12
N LYS A 239 1.75 -33.64 -14.30
CA LYS A 239 0.70 -32.73 -14.80
C LYS A 239 -0.50 -33.48 -15.38
N GLU A 240 -0.37 -34.73 -15.82
CA GLU A 240 -1.49 -35.51 -16.36
C GLU A 240 -2.56 -35.80 -15.30
N THR A 241 -2.13 -35.92 -14.04
CA THR A 241 -3.02 -36.12 -12.89
C THR A 241 -3.84 -34.88 -12.50
N TYR A 242 -3.61 -33.72 -13.14
CA TYR A 242 -4.37 -32.51 -12.82
C TYR A 242 -5.85 -32.65 -13.20
N HIS A 243 -6.70 -32.46 -12.19
CA HIS A 243 -8.15 -32.36 -12.35
C HIS A 243 -8.65 -31.06 -11.71
N PHE A 244 -9.48 -30.32 -12.43
CA PHE A 244 -10.15 -29.13 -11.93
C PHE A 244 -11.52 -29.50 -11.36
N ASP A 245 -11.65 -29.37 -10.04
CA ASP A 245 -12.87 -29.58 -9.25
C ASP A 245 -13.20 -28.27 -8.52
N PRO A 246 -14.19 -27.47 -8.97
CA PRO A 246 -14.52 -26.18 -8.36
C PRO A 246 -15.30 -26.32 -7.05
N GLU A 247 -15.97 -27.45 -6.83
CA GLU A 247 -16.76 -27.72 -5.61
C GLU A 247 -15.86 -28.16 -4.43
N ALA A 248 -14.66 -28.65 -4.72
CA ALA A 248 -13.69 -29.07 -3.71
C ALA A 248 -12.24 -28.77 -4.11
N PRO A 249 -11.81 -27.49 -3.99
CA PRO A 249 -10.46 -27.07 -4.35
C PRO A 249 -9.37 -27.81 -3.55
N PHE A 250 -8.26 -28.13 -4.23
CA PHE A 250 -7.15 -28.89 -3.66
C PHE A 250 -6.41 -28.15 -2.54
N LEU A 251 -6.25 -26.83 -2.67
CA LEU A 251 -5.67 -25.94 -1.67
C LEU A 251 -6.76 -25.04 -1.06
N GLN A 252 -6.55 -24.63 0.18
CA GLN A 252 -7.30 -23.56 0.85
C GLN A 252 -6.35 -22.42 1.23
N VAL A 253 -6.88 -21.29 1.74
CA VAL A 253 -6.08 -20.17 2.26
C VAL A 253 -5.87 -20.24 3.77
N ASP A 254 -4.77 -19.66 4.25
CA ASP A 254 -4.47 -19.55 5.68
C ASP A 254 -5.20 -18.40 6.41
N ASP A 255 -5.93 -17.53 5.70
CA ASP A 255 -6.84 -16.52 6.29
C ASP A 255 -8.16 -16.36 5.52
N THR A 256 -9.22 -16.01 6.26
CA THR A 256 -10.54 -15.61 5.75
C THR A 256 -10.97 -14.25 6.33
N ARG A 257 -12.02 -13.64 5.78
CA ARG A 257 -12.66 -12.42 6.31
C ARG A 257 -14.17 -12.61 6.34
N LEU A 258 -14.80 -12.39 7.49
CA LEU A 258 -16.25 -12.57 7.69
C LEU A 258 -17.09 -11.50 6.97
N SER A 259 -16.57 -10.27 6.87
CA SER A 259 -17.24 -9.13 6.26
C SER A 259 -16.23 -8.17 5.63
N HIS A 260 -16.71 -7.22 4.82
CA HIS A 260 -15.83 -6.25 4.15
C HIS A 260 -15.15 -5.25 5.09
N ASP A 261 -15.57 -5.20 6.35
CA ASP A 261 -15.05 -4.36 7.41
C ASP A 261 -14.40 -5.17 8.57
N ALA A 262 -14.23 -6.48 8.37
CA ALA A 262 -13.49 -7.36 9.27
C ALA A 262 -12.00 -7.43 8.92
N LEU A 263 -11.18 -7.54 9.96
CA LEU A 263 -9.78 -7.95 9.85
C LEU A 263 -9.70 -9.45 9.44
N PRO A 264 -8.59 -9.90 8.84
CA PRO A 264 -8.45 -11.31 8.47
C PRO A 264 -8.26 -12.20 9.71
N GLU A 265 -8.98 -13.31 9.75
CA GLU A 265 -8.90 -14.35 10.77
C GLU A 265 -8.18 -15.57 10.18
N ARG A 266 -7.19 -16.11 10.91
CA ARG A 266 -6.30 -17.15 10.38
C ARG A 266 -6.83 -18.55 10.67
N THR A 267 -6.73 -19.46 9.70
CA THR A 267 -7.28 -20.81 9.79
C THR A 267 -6.33 -21.74 10.57
N VAL A 268 -6.89 -22.59 11.43
CA VAL A 268 -6.11 -23.54 12.26
C VAL A 268 -5.95 -24.86 11.52
N ILE A 269 -4.72 -25.19 11.12
CA ILE A 269 -4.38 -26.45 10.48
C ILE A 269 -4.53 -27.58 11.51
N GLN A 270 -5.48 -28.48 11.25
CA GLN A 270 -5.68 -29.67 12.06
C GLN A 270 -4.62 -30.72 11.74
N LEU A 271 -3.74 -30.99 12.70
CA LEU A 271 -2.77 -32.07 12.68
C LEU A 271 -3.39 -33.33 13.30
N ASP A 272 -3.19 -34.47 12.65
CA ASP A 272 -3.63 -35.80 13.07
C ASP A 272 -2.50 -36.82 12.84
N SER A 273 -2.82 -38.11 12.63
CA SER A 273 -1.83 -39.12 12.22
C SER A 273 -1.32 -38.95 10.78
N SER A 274 -1.94 -38.09 9.97
CA SER A 274 -1.63 -37.91 8.56
C SER A 274 -0.80 -36.62 8.32
N PRO A 275 0.23 -36.64 7.46
CA PRO A 275 0.96 -35.42 7.13
C PRO A 275 0.08 -34.39 6.41
N ARG A 276 0.06 -33.14 6.90
CA ARG A 276 -0.58 -32.00 6.23
C ARG A 276 0.45 -31.26 5.39
N PHE A 277 0.18 -31.08 4.10
CA PHE A 277 1.05 -30.28 3.22
C PHE A 277 0.59 -28.84 3.16
N VAL A 278 1.55 -27.91 3.03
CA VAL A 278 1.32 -26.48 2.86
C VAL A 278 2.19 -25.96 1.73
N VAL A 279 1.55 -25.38 0.71
CA VAL A 279 2.24 -24.69 -0.38
C VAL A 279 2.47 -23.23 0.03
N LEU A 280 3.64 -22.68 -0.24
CA LEU A 280 4.05 -21.33 0.15
C LEU A 280 4.40 -20.49 -1.07
N PHE A 281 3.63 -19.43 -1.33
CA PHE A 281 3.85 -18.57 -2.49
C PHE A 281 4.73 -17.36 -2.18
N ASN A 282 5.75 -17.16 -3.01
CA ASN A 282 6.53 -15.93 -3.10
C ASN A 282 6.11 -15.08 -4.30
N PRO A 283 5.31 -14.03 -4.13
CA PRO A 283 4.96 -13.10 -5.22
C PRO A 283 6.12 -12.20 -5.69
N LEU A 284 7.32 -12.27 -5.09
CA LEU A 284 8.45 -11.41 -5.47
C LEU A 284 9.44 -12.09 -6.42
N GLU A 285 9.94 -11.33 -7.38
CA GLU A 285 10.96 -11.64 -8.38
C GLU A 285 12.38 -11.85 -7.82
N GLN A 286 12.50 -11.79 -6.50
CA GLN A 286 13.69 -12.10 -5.72
C GLN A 286 13.44 -13.37 -4.90
N GLU A 287 14.43 -14.25 -4.81
CA GLU A 287 14.45 -15.27 -3.76
C GLU A 287 14.43 -14.56 -2.39
N ARG A 288 13.60 -15.05 -1.47
CA ARG A 288 13.55 -14.53 -0.10
C ARG A 288 13.76 -15.61 0.94
N PHE A 289 14.49 -15.27 2.00
CA PHE A 289 14.49 -16.02 3.25
C PHE A 289 13.58 -15.28 4.23
N SER A 290 12.52 -15.94 4.68
CA SER A 290 11.42 -15.25 5.38
C SER A 290 10.75 -16.13 6.44
N MET A 291 10.15 -15.50 7.44
CA MET A 291 9.40 -16.15 8.51
C MET A 291 7.95 -16.43 8.07
N VAL A 292 7.59 -17.71 7.92
CA VAL A 292 6.20 -18.12 7.73
C VAL A 292 5.64 -18.61 9.05
N SER A 293 4.62 -17.92 9.57
CA SER A 293 3.87 -18.34 10.74
C SER A 293 2.54 -18.99 10.34
N LEU A 294 2.24 -20.19 10.85
CA LEU A 294 1.00 -20.95 10.64
C LEU A 294 0.30 -21.20 11.99
N LEU A 295 -1.02 -21.33 12.01
CA LEU A 295 -1.75 -21.81 13.20
C LEU A 295 -2.00 -23.31 13.12
N VAL A 296 -1.80 -24.02 14.23
CA VAL A 296 -2.02 -25.47 14.36
C VAL A 296 -2.77 -25.81 15.66
N ASN A 297 -3.37 -26.99 15.70
CA ASN A 297 -4.12 -27.52 16.84
C ASN A 297 -3.26 -28.20 17.95
N SER A 298 -1.93 -28.24 17.80
CA SER A 298 -1.04 -28.99 18.71
C SER A 298 0.36 -28.37 18.76
N PRO A 299 1.00 -28.28 19.96
CA PRO A 299 2.38 -27.81 20.07
C PRO A 299 3.39 -28.91 19.69
N ARG A 300 2.92 -30.16 19.54
CA ARG A 300 3.72 -31.32 19.15
C ARG A 300 3.75 -31.43 17.63
N VAL A 301 4.42 -30.48 17.00
CA VAL A 301 4.55 -30.40 15.53
C VAL A 301 6.01 -30.60 15.10
N ARG A 302 6.18 -31.39 14.04
CA ARG A 302 7.37 -31.39 13.19
C ARG A 302 7.02 -30.74 11.85
N VAL A 303 7.92 -29.90 11.34
CA VAL A 303 7.83 -29.34 9.99
C VAL A 303 9.01 -29.88 9.18
N LEU A 304 8.73 -30.46 8.02
CA LEU A 304 9.73 -30.99 7.09
C LEU A 304 9.69 -30.19 5.78
N SER A 305 10.82 -30.15 5.06
CA SER A 305 10.88 -29.71 3.67
C SER A 305 10.25 -30.74 2.71
N GLU A 306 10.17 -30.41 1.42
CA GLU A 306 9.78 -31.33 0.35
C GLU A 306 10.59 -32.65 0.36
N GLU A 307 11.89 -32.57 0.61
CA GLU A 307 12.83 -33.69 0.70
C GLU A 307 12.78 -34.42 2.05
N GLY A 308 11.77 -34.13 2.88
CA GLY A 308 11.58 -34.72 4.20
C GLY A 308 12.58 -34.26 5.26
N GLN A 309 13.39 -33.23 5.01
CA GLN A 309 14.38 -32.75 5.98
C GLN A 309 13.71 -31.93 7.08
N PRO A 310 13.92 -32.26 8.36
CA PRO A 310 13.23 -31.57 9.45
C PRO A 310 13.76 -30.15 9.64
N LEU A 311 12.86 -29.16 9.56
CA LEU A 311 13.15 -27.75 9.76
C LEU A 311 13.04 -27.38 11.24
N ALA A 312 13.87 -26.43 11.68
CA ALA A 312 13.74 -25.85 13.01
C ALA A 312 12.64 -24.78 13.01
N VAL A 313 11.79 -24.78 14.05
CA VAL A 313 10.61 -23.92 14.17
C VAL A 313 10.51 -23.31 15.57
N GLN A 314 10.02 -22.08 15.64
CA GLN A 314 9.61 -21.45 16.89
C GLN A 314 8.12 -21.71 17.11
N ILE A 315 7.79 -22.42 18.20
CA ILE A 315 6.40 -22.66 18.62
C ILE A 315 6.03 -21.62 19.70
N SER A 316 4.85 -21.00 19.54
CA SER A 316 4.35 -19.94 20.43
C SER A 316 2.86 -20.09 20.71
N ALA A 317 2.39 -19.62 21.87
CA ALA A 317 0.95 -19.53 22.16
C ALA A 317 0.26 -18.52 21.23
N HIS A 318 -0.96 -18.82 20.77
CA HIS A 318 -1.83 -17.84 20.12
C HIS A 318 -2.66 -17.08 21.17
N TRP A 319 -2.94 -15.79 20.95
CA TRP A 319 -3.56 -14.91 21.95
C TRP A 319 -4.78 -14.18 21.38
N SER A 320 -5.92 -14.28 22.07
CA SER A 320 -7.14 -13.50 21.78
C SER A 320 -7.03 -12.06 22.31
N SER A 321 -6.33 -11.88 23.43
CA SER A 321 -6.21 -10.59 24.13
C SER A 321 -4.79 -10.32 24.65
N ALA A 322 -4.65 -9.44 25.63
CA ALA A 322 -3.38 -9.17 26.30
C ALA A 322 -2.95 -10.32 27.23
N THR A 323 -3.90 -10.94 27.93
CA THR A 323 -3.65 -11.92 29.01
C THR A 323 -4.34 -13.28 28.79
N GLU A 324 -5.09 -13.43 27.70
CA GLU A 324 -5.78 -14.67 27.31
C GLU A 324 -5.14 -15.30 26.06
N ALA A 325 -4.62 -16.50 26.23
CA ALA A 325 -4.15 -17.40 25.20
C ALA A 325 -5.30 -18.34 24.78
N VAL A 326 -5.44 -18.58 23.48
CA VAL A 326 -6.48 -19.46 22.93
C VAL A 326 -6.11 -20.92 23.23
N PRO A 327 -6.96 -21.69 23.95
CA PRO A 327 -6.70 -23.11 24.22
C PRO A 327 -6.55 -23.89 22.91
N ASP A 328 -5.61 -24.83 22.89
CA ASP A 328 -5.33 -25.73 21.76
C ASP A 328 -5.08 -25.05 20.41
N VAL A 329 -4.67 -23.77 20.39
CA VAL A 329 -4.24 -23.06 19.18
C VAL A 329 -2.84 -22.46 19.36
N TYR A 330 -1.94 -22.85 18.46
CA TYR A 330 -0.50 -22.58 18.56
C TYR A 330 0.03 -21.98 17.26
N GLN A 331 0.95 -21.02 17.35
CA GLN A 331 1.65 -20.46 16.20
C GLN A 331 2.96 -21.20 15.96
N VAL A 332 3.05 -21.95 14.86
CA VAL A 332 4.30 -22.53 14.34
C VAL A 332 4.96 -21.50 13.44
N SER A 333 6.20 -21.13 13.72
CA SER A 333 6.91 -20.09 12.98
C SER A 333 8.19 -20.68 12.40
N VAL A 334 8.19 -20.92 11.08
CA VAL A 334 9.26 -21.58 10.34
C VAL A 334 10.01 -20.58 9.44
N PRO A 335 11.34 -20.46 9.58
CA PRO A 335 12.17 -19.70 8.65
C PRO A 335 12.43 -20.53 7.38
N VAL A 336 12.05 -20.01 6.22
CA VAL A 336 12.05 -20.77 4.95
C VAL A 336 12.60 -19.93 3.80
N ARG A 337 13.36 -20.56 2.90
CA ARG A 337 13.82 -19.96 1.64
C ARG A 337 12.79 -20.26 0.55
N LEU A 338 12.31 -19.23 -0.15
CA LEU A 338 11.27 -19.36 -1.17
C LEU A 338 11.77 -18.82 -2.52
N PRO A 339 11.62 -19.59 -3.62
CA PRO A 339 12.12 -19.22 -4.94
C PRO A 339 11.41 -17.96 -5.49
N ALA A 340 12.10 -17.23 -6.37
CA ALA A 340 11.55 -16.05 -7.02
C ALA A 340 10.29 -16.38 -7.86
N LEU A 341 9.20 -15.63 -7.64
CA LEU A 341 7.84 -15.84 -8.18
C LEU A 341 7.24 -17.23 -7.93
N GLY A 342 7.88 -18.06 -7.11
CA GLY A 342 7.66 -19.50 -7.06
C GLY A 342 6.88 -20.00 -5.85
N LEU A 343 6.72 -21.32 -5.81
CA LEU A 343 5.94 -22.04 -4.80
C LEU A 343 6.87 -23.03 -4.08
N GLY A 344 7.03 -22.92 -2.76
CA GLY A 344 7.71 -23.93 -1.94
C GLY A 344 6.71 -24.92 -1.33
N VAL A 345 7.13 -26.15 -1.05
CA VAL A 345 6.30 -27.16 -0.35
C VAL A 345 6.85 -27.47 1.04
N LEU A 346 6.00 -27.41 2.06
CA LEU A 346 6.27 -27.90 3.41
C LEU A 346 5.33 -29.04 3.81
N GLN A 347 5.80 -29.91 4.70
CA GLN A 347 5.02 -30.97 5.30
C GLN A 347 4.98 -30.82 6.84
N LEU A 348 3.79 -30.73 7.41
CA LEU A 348 3.54 -30.67 8.85
C LEU A 348 3.09 -32.06 9.33
N GLN A 349 3.66 -32.54 10.43
CA GLN A 349 3.32 -33.83 11.05
C GLN A 349 3.13 -33.68 12.56
N LEU A 350 2.22 -34.46 13.15
CA LEU A 350 2.11 -34.58 14.61
C LEU A 350 3.32 -35.37 15.14
N GLY A 351 4.12 -34.75 16.00
CA GLY A 351 5.31 -35.35 16.58
C GLY A 351 6.16 -34.36 17.37
N LEU A 352 6.96 -34.87 18.30
CA LEU A 352 7.95 -34.07 19.03
C LEU A 352 9.33 -34.23 18.38
N ASP A 353 9.96 -33.13 18.00
CA ASP A 353 11.42 -33.05 17.81
C ASP A 353 11.95 -31.96 18.75
N GLY A 354 12.33 -32.34 19.97
CA GLY A 354 12.73 -31.38 21.01
C GLY A 354 14.01 -30.59 20.70
N HIS A 355 14.76 -30.96 19.65
CA HIS A 355 15.94 -30.21 19.19
C HIS A 355 15.62 -29.19 18.09
N ARG A 356 14.46 -29.31 17.43
CA ARG A 356 14.04 -28.45 16.31
C ARG A 356 12.75 -27.67 16.58
N THR A 357 11.87 -28.17 17.45
CA THR A 357 10.63 -27.52 17.89
C THR A 357 10.91 -26.71 19.15
N LEU A 358 11.25 -25.43 18.99
CA LEU A 358 11.80 -24.57 20.05
C LEU A 358 10.70 -23.64 20.62
N PRO A 359 10.33 -23.76 21.91
CA PRO A 359 9.28 -22.93 22.50
C PRO A 359 9.76 -21.50 22.76
N SER A 360 8.92 -20.52 22.44
CA SER A 360 9.08 -19.15 22.95
C SER A 360 8.71 -19.04 24.43
N SER A 361 9.41 -18.17 25.15
CA SER A 361 9.01 -17.71 26.49
C SER A 361 8.18 -16.43 26.43
N VAL A 362 7.37 -16.17 27.46
CA VAL A 362 6.47 -15.01 27.53
C VAL A 362 6.60 -14.29 28.88
N ARG A 363 6.79 -12.97 28.84
CA ARG A 363 6.74 -12.08 30.00
C ARG A 363 5.53 -11.14 29.87
N ILE A 364 4.66 -11.09 30.88
CA ILE A 364 3.47 -10.21 30.90
C ILE A 364 3.61 -9.20 32.04
N TYR A 365 3.59 -7.91 31.70
CA TYR A 365 3.67 -6.79 32.64
C TYR A 365 2.26 -6.24 32.87
N LEU A 366 1.77 -6.29 34.11
CA LEU A 366 0.40 -5.89 34.46
C LEU A 366 0.28 -4.46 35.01
N HIS A 367 1.38 -3.85 35.45
CA HIS A 367 1.42 -2.47 35.99
C HIS A 367 0.36 -2.22 37.08
N GLY A 368 0.26 -3.15 38.05
CA GLY A 368 -0.69 -3.11 39.17
C GLY A 368 -2.11 -3.54 38.84
N ARG A 369 -2.47 -3.70 37.56
CA ARG A 369 -3.83 -4.06 37.12
C ARG A 369 -4.18 -5.48 37.55
N GLN A 370 -5.29 -5.62 38.28
CA GLN A 370 -5.78 -6.91 38.77
C GLN A 370 -6.46 -7.70 37.65
N LEU A 371 -5.66 -8.40 36.85
CA LEU A 371 -6.11 -9.18 35.70
C LEU A 371 -5.71 -10.65 35.83
N SER A 372 -6.62 -11.55 35.47
CA SER A 372 -6.29 -12.97 35.28
C SER A 372 -5.42 -13.15 34.02
N VAL A 373 -4.47 -14.08 34.12
CA VAL A 373 -3.57 -14.47 33.01
C VAL A 373 -3.71 -15.96 32.79
N SER A 374 -4.16 -16.36 31.60
CA SER A 374 -4.21 -17.78 31.21
C SER A 374 -2.79 -18.34 31.15
N ARG A 375 -2.56 -19.48 31.80
CA ARG A 375 -1.28 -20.20 31.75
C ARG A 375 -1.41 -21.41 30.84
N HIS A 376 -0.37 -21.68 30.06
CA HIS A 376 -0.34 -22.80 29.12
C HIS A 376 0.96 -23.58 29.31
N GLU A 377 0.89 -24.85 29.73
CA GLU A 377 2.05 -25.62 30.21
C GLU A 377 3.17 -25.78 29.16
N ALA A 378 2.81 -25.76 27.87
CA ALA A 378 3.75 -25.81 26.75
C ALA A 378 4.73 -24.61 26.66
N PHE A 379 4.53 -23.52 27.40
CA PHE A 379 5.34 -22.28 27.29
C PHE A 379 5.75 -21.72 28.65
N PRO A 380 7.04 -21.35 28.85
CA PRO A 380 7.46 -20.60 30.04
C PRO A 380 6.78 -19.23 30.09
N LEU A 381 5.94 -18.99 31.10
CA LEU A 381 5.22 -17.73 31.30
C LEU A 381 5.56 -17.10 32.66
N ARG A 382 5.99 -15.83 32.64
CA ARG A 382 6.24 -15.02 33.84
C ARG A 382 5.32 -13.79 33.84
N VAL A 383 4.56 -13.62 34.94
CA VAL A 383 3.83 -12.38 35.22
C VAL A 383 4.74 -11.43 36.03
N ILE A 384 4.63 -10.13 35.78
CA ILE A 384 5.43 -9.07 36.39
C ILE A 384 4.46 -7.92 36.76
N ASP A 385 4.15 -7.78 38.04
CA ASP A 385 3.09 -6.87 38.47
C ASP A 385 3.51 -5.40 38.46
N SER A 386 4.79 -5.09 38.73
CA SER A 386 5.29 -3.72 38.98
C SER A 386 6.68 -3.44 38.39
N GLY A 387 7.02 -4.05 37.25
CA GLY A 387 8.30 -3.83 36.57
C GLY A 387 8.31 -2.57 35.70
N THR A 388 9.01 -1.52 36.13
CA THR A 388 9.18 -0.26 35.36
C THR A 388 10.51 -0.16 34.61
N SER A 389 11.43 -1.11 34.80
CA SER A 389 12.75 -1.13 34.18
C SER A 389 12.68 -1.37 32.67
N ASP A 390 13.30 -0.49 31.90
CA ASP A 390 13.51 -0.67 30.46
C ASP A 390 14.22 -1.99 30.16
N PHE A 391 13.92 -2.54 28.99
CA PHE A 391 14.45 -3.83 28.54
C PHE A 391 14.76 -3.79 27.05
N ALA A 392 15.66 -4.68 26.59
CA ALA A 392 16.02 -4.78 25.19
C ALA A 392 15.59 -6.11 24.58
N LEU A 393 15.26 -6.08 23.28
CA LEU A 393 15.34 -7.23 22.40
C LEU A 393 16.66 -7.15 21.61
N SER A 394 17.11 -8.27 21.04
CA SER A 394 18.34 -8.31 20.24
C SER A 394 18.29 -9.39 19.18
N ASN A 395 18.98 -9.15 18.07
CA ASN A 395 19.31 -10.16 17.07
C ASN A 395 20.79 -10.01 16.66
N ARG A 396 21.23 -10.76 15.65
CA ARG A 396 22.60 -10.73 15.12
C ARG A 396 23.04 -9.41 14.43
N TYR A 397 22.18 -8.39 14.38
CA TYR A 397 22.42 -7.12 13.68
C TYR A 397 22.15 -5.89 14.54
N MET A 398 21.20 -5.94 15.49
CA MET A 398 20.83 -4.81 16.33
C MET A 398 20.32 -5.22 17.72
N GLN A 399 20.50 -4.30 18.65
CA GLN A 399 19.86 -4.24 19.97
C GLN A 399 18.81 -3.11 19.96
N VAL A 400 17.66 -3.37 20.56
CA VAL A 400 16.45 -2.54 20.42
C VAL A 400 15.81 -2.37 21.81
N TRP A 401 15.77 -1.15 22.33
CA TRP A 401 15.28 -0.90 23.70
C TRP A 401 13.85 -0.41 23.73
N PHE A 402 13.13 -0.88 24.75
CA PHE A 402 11.74 -0.57 25.01
C PHE A 402 11.58 -0.01 26.42
N SER A 403 10.70 0.99 26.53
CA SER A 403 10.26 1.54 27.80
C SER A 403 9.62 0.45 28.66
N GLY A 404 10.11 0.24 29.88
CA GLY A 404 9.54 -0.74 30.81
C GLY A 404 8.07 -0.44 31.16
N LEU A 405 7.73 0.86 31.24
CA LEU A 405 6.42 1.38 31.62
C LEU A 405 5.41 1.42 30.46
N THR A 406 5.87 1.72 29.24
CA THR A 406 4.98 1.98 28.08
C THR A 406 5.08 0.93 26.97
N GLY A 407 6.12 0.09 26.97
CA GLY A 407 6.40 -0.90 25.92
C GLY A 407 6.68 -0.30 24.54
N LEU A 408 6.82 1.02 24.44
CA LEU A 408 7.17 1.72 23.21
C LEU A 408 8.69 1.73 23.02
N LEU A 409 9.11 1.81 21.76
CA LEU A 409 10.51 1.87 21.33
C LEU A 409 11.18 3.15 21.89
N LYS A 410 12.45 3.04 22.30
CA LYS A 410 13.27 4.16 22.81
C LYS A 410 14.56 4.40 22.03
N SER A 411 15.27 3.33 21.66
CA SER A 411 16.54 3.41 20.95
C SER A 411 16.84 2.15 20.15
N ILE A 412 17.71 2.29 19.16
CA ILE A 412 18.24 1.19 18.33
C ILE A 412 19.75 1.35 18.24
N ARG A 413 20.52 0.30 18.52
CA ARG A 413 21.96 0.23 18.27
C ARG A 413 22.25 -0.92 17.34
N ARG A 414 22.91 -0.64 16.21
CA ARG A 414 23.44 -1.70 15.36
C ARG A 414 24.64 -2.35 16.06
N VAL A 415 24.84 -3.66 15.92
CA VAL A 415 25.92 -4.41 16.59
C VAL A 415 27.31 -3.99 16.09
N ASP A 416 27.40 -3.30 14.94
CA ASP A 416 28.60 -2.68 14.39
C ASP A 416 28.79 -1.18 14.76
N GLU A 417 27.97 -0.64 15.68
CA GLU A 417 28.04 0.74 16.16
C GLU A 417 28.16 0.80 17.70
N GLU A 418 29.03 1.68 18.22
CA GLU A 418 29.20 1.85 19.68
C GLU A 418 28.01 2.57 20.34
N HIS A 419 27.49 3.57 19.64
CA HIS A 419 26.45 4.50 20.11
C HIS A 419 25.05 4.00 19.76
N GLU A 420 24.09 4.19 20.67
CA GLU A 420 22.67 3.98 20.37
C GLU A 420 22.12 5.18 19.58
N GLN A 421 21.25 4.94 18.61
CA GLN A 421 20.39 5.96 18.03
C GLN A 421 19.17 6.16 18.93
N GLN A 422 18.81 7.40 19.27
CA GLN A 422 17.50 7.66 19.87
C GLN A 422 16.40 7.44 18.83
N VAL A 423 15.38 6.67 19.20
CA VAL A 423 14.19 6.38 18.39
C VAL A 423 12.99 6.31 19.33
N ASP A 424 12.67 7.44 19.96
CA ASP A 424 11.60 7.54 20.95
C ASP A 424 10.24 7.54 20.25
N MET A 425 9.45 6.50 20.50
CA MET A 425 8.15 6.28 19.87
C MET A 425 7.03 6.72 20.82
N GLN A 426 6.14 7.58 20.33
CA GLN A 426 5.02 8.12 21.07
C GLN A 426 3.70 7.98 20.28
N VAL A 427 2.58 8.07 20.99
CA VAL A 427 1.24 8.17 20.40
C VAL A 427 0.69 9.55 20.73
N LEU A 428 0.26 10.29 19.72
CA LEU A 428 -0.21 11.68 19.83
C LEU A 428 -1.66 11.82 19.35
N VAL A 429 -2.33 12.88 19.77
CA VAL A 429 -3.75 13.15 19.51
C VAL A 429 -3.99 14.61 19.13
N TYR A 430 -4.60 14.84 17.98
CA TYR A 430 -5.18 16.14 17.58
C TYR A 430 -6.67 16.21 17.95
N GLY A 431 -7.17 17.43 18.19
CA GLY A 431 -8.60 17.75 18.07
C GLY A 431 -8.89 18.50 16.76
N THR A 432 -10.15 18.91 16.58
CA THR A 432 -10.56 19.86 15.51
C THR A 432 -10.86 21.23 16.09
N ARG A 433 -10.69 22.29 15.28
CA ARG A 433 -11.09 23.66 15.64
C ARG A 433 -12.56 23.77 16.02
N THR A 434 -12.86 24.75 16.87
CA THR A 434 -14.21 25.16 17.26
C THR A 434 -14.87 26.13 16.28
N SER A 435 -14.09 26.73 15.36
CA SER A 435 -14.50 27.68 14.32
C SER A 435 -15.55 27.13 13.33
N LYS A 436 -16.07 27.99 12.44
CA LYS A 436 -17.00 27.59 11.37
C LYS A 436 -16.43 26.45 10.52
N ASP A 437 -15.19 26.60 10.06
CA ASP A 437 -14.46 25.56 9.33
C ASP A 437 -13.74 24.62 10.33
N LYS A 438 -13.81 23.31 10.06
CA LYS A 438 -13.39 22.20 10.94
C LYS A 438 -12.82 21.05 10.12
N SER A 439 -12.12 20.11 10.76
CA SER A 439 -11.74 18.84 10.12
C SER A 439 -12.99 18.06 9.69
N GLY A 440 -12.93 17.48 8.49
CA GLY A 440 -13.91 16.55 7.93
C GLY A 440 -13.21 15.52 7.04
N ALA A 441 -13.87 14.95 6.03
CA ALA A 441 -13.28 13.90 5.21
C ALA A 441 -12.11 14.39 4.33
N TYR A 442 -12.16 15.62 3.82
CA TYR A 442 -11.14 16.23 2.98
C TYR A 442 -10.17 17.10 3.81
N LEU A 443 -10.69 17.85 4.78
CA LEU A 443 -9.94 18.84 5.53
C LEU A 443 -9.32 18.27 6.81
N PHE A 444 -8.07 18.66 7.06
CA PHE A 444 -7.42 18.58 8.37
C PHE A 444 -7.28 20.01 8.89
N LEU A 445 -8.00 20.35 9.96
CA LEU A 445 -8.00 21.67 10.58
C LEU A 445 -7.89 21.51 12.11
N PRO A 446 -6.68 21.19 12.61
CA PRO A 446 -6.48 20.89 14.03
C PRO A 446 -6.61 22.11 14.93
N ASP A 447 -6.87 21.85 16.22
CA ASP A 447 -6.99 22.84 17.30
C ASP A 447 -5.65 23.39 17.82
N GLY A 448 -4.53 22.80 17.42
CA GLY A 448 -3.17 23.23 17.78
C GLY A 448 -2.11 22.24 17.29
N GLU A 449 -0.94 22.22 17.94
CA GLU A 449 -0.06 21.06 17.90
C GLU A 449 -0.72 19.85 18.60
N ALA A 450 -0.28 18.63 18.27
CA ALA A 450 -0.78 17.42 18.90
C ALA A 450 -0.45 17.37 20.40
N LYS A 451 -1.26 16.61 21.14
CA LYS A 451 -1.09 16.37 22.59
C LYS A 451 -0.77 14.89 22.82
N PRO A 452 0.10 14.51 23.77
CA PRO A 452 0.36 13.11 24.08
C PRO A 452 -0.93 12.33 24.37
N TYR A 453 -1.02 11.09 23.89
CA TYR A 453 -2.09 10.17 24.26
C TYR A 453 -1.96 9.79 25.74
N VAL A 454 -3.00 10.07 26.51
CA VAL A 454 -3.09 9.68 27.93
C VAL A 454 -4.14 8.56 28.04
N PRO A 455 -3.73 7.30 28.28
CA PRO A 455 -4.67 6.21 28.54
C PRO A 455 -5.28 6.34 29.95
N LYS A 456 -6.47 5.77 30.16
CA LYS A 456 -7.13 5.73 31.48
C LYS A 456 -6.42 4.81 32.48
N GLU A 457 -5.78 3.76 31.95
CA GLU A 457 -5.11 2.68 32.67
C GLU A 457 -3.72 2.46 32.04
N PRO A 458 -2.70 2.01 32.80
CA PRO A 458 -1.42 1.66 32.21
C PRO A 458 -1.57 0.47 31.23
N PRO A 459 -0.74 0.41 30.17
CA PRO A 459 -0.81 -0.67 29.20
C PRO A 459 -0.40 -2.00 29.83
N VAL A 460 -1.04 -3.09 29.42
CA VAL A 460 -0.48 -4.43 29.63
C VAL A 460 0.56 -4.66 28.55
N LEU A 461 1.78 -5.06 28.93
CA LEU A 461 2.82 -5.41 27.96
C LEU A 461 2.97 -6.92 27.89
N ARG A 462 2.93 -7.50 26.70
CA ARG A 462 3.39 -8.88 26.46
C ARG A 462 4.68 -8.85 25.68
N VAL A 463 5.74 -9.42 26.25
CA VAL A 463 7.02 -9.66 25.59
C VAL A 463 7.12 -11.15 25.30
N THR A 464 7.19 -11.52 24.02
CA THR A 464 7.41 -12.89 23.55
C THR A 464 8.84 -13.00 23.06
N GLU A 465 9.61 -13.97 23.56
CA GLU A 465 11.01 -14.17 23.19
C GLU A 465 11.25 -15.59 22.71
N GLY A 466 11.84 -15.73 21.52
CA GLY A 466 12.19 -17.01 20.93
C GLY A 466 13.33 -16.93 19.92
N PRO A 467 13.79 -18.07 19.39
CA PRO A 467 15.04 -18.16 18.64
C PRO A 467 15.02 -17.52 17.25
N PHE A 468 13.83 -17.33 16.64
CA PHE A 468 13.69 -16.78 15.28
C PHE A 468 12.94 -15.44 15.23
N PHE A 469 12.14 -15.11 16.24
CA PHE A 469 11.67 -13.74 16.46
C PHE A 469 11.39 -13.48 17.95
N SER A 470 11.56 -12.22 18.34
CA SER A 470 11.04 -11.68 19.60
C SER A 470 10.14 -10.48 19.32
N GLU A 471 9.18 -10.23 20.21
CA GLU A 471 8.11 -9.27 20.00
C GLU A 471 7.71 -8.60 21.32
N VAL A 472 7.46 -7.29 21.27
CA VAL A 472 6.77 -6.53 22.33
C VAL A 472 5.41 -6.12 21.81
N VAL A 473 4.34 -6.36 22.59
CA VAL A 473 3.00 -5.84 22.33
C VAL A 473 2.51 -5.05 23.53
N ALA A 474 2.32 -3.74 23.35
CA ALA A 474 1.75 -2.83 24.34
C ALA A 474 0.25 -2.65 24.07
N TYR A 475 -0.58 -3.08 25.02
CA TYR A 475 -2.04 -3.05 24.93
C TYR A 475 -2.63 -1.82 25.65
N TYR A 476 -2.90 -0.75 24.89
CA TYR A 476 -3.67 0.40 25.35
C TYR A 476 -5.14 0.31 24.90
N GLU A 477 -5.98 1.15 25.51
CA GLU A 477 -7.44 1.17 25.29
C GLU A 477 -7.85 1.36 23.81
N HIS A 478 -7.19 2.25 23.08
CA HIS A 478 -7.55 2.60 21.67
C HIS A 478 -6.50 2.14 20.65
N ILE A 479 -5.38 1.57 21.11
CA ILE A 479 -4.25 1.17 20.26
C ILE A 479 -3.49 -0.02 20.88
N HIS A 480 -3.34 -1.11 20.12
CA HIS A 480 -2.35 -2.14 20.45
C HIS A 480 -1.12 -1.90 19.56
N GLN A 481 0.02 -1.60 20.17
CA GLN A 481 1.28 -1.35 19.47
C GLN A 481 2.17 -2.58 19.59
N ALA A 482 2.38 -3.29 18.48
CA ALA A 482 3.34 -4.38 18.38
C ALA A 482 4.61 -3.93 17.66
N VAL A 483 5.76 -4.38 18.15
CA VAL A 483 7.08 -4.23 17.53
C VAL A 483 7.80 -5.58 17.61
N ARG A 484 8.16 -6.13 16.45
CA ARG A 484 8.78 -7.44 16.28
C ARG A 484 10.17 -7.32 15.65
N LEU A 485 11.12 -8.02 16.25
CA LEU A 485 12.50 -8.17 15.78
C LEU A 485 12.71 -9.61 15.34
N TYR A 486 12.90 -9.83 14.05
CA TYR A 486 13.23 -11.15 13.51
C TYR A 486 14.72 -11.46 13.75
N ASN A 487 15.02 -12.64 14.30
CA ASN A 487 16.38 -13.16 14.42
C ASN A 487 16.73 -14.04 13.21
N LEU A 488 16.55 -13.48 12.01
CA LEU A 488 16.88 -14.11 10.73
C LEU A 488 18.02 -13.35 10.04
N PRO A 489 18.89 -14.04 9.28
CA PRO A 489 19.75 -13.36 8.31
C PRO A 489 18.92 -12.74 7.18
N GLY A 490 19.35 -11.58 6.67
CA GLY A 490 18.72 -10.90 5.54
C GLY A 490 17.70 -9.83 5.92
N VAL A 491 17.00 -9.33 4.89
CA VAL A 491 16.10 -8.16 4.90
C VAL A 491 15.18 -8.11 6.14
N GLU A 492 14.59 -9.25 6.50
CA GLU A 492 13.65 -9.35 7.64
C GLU A 492 14.27 -9.00 9.00
N GLY A 493 15.55 -9.32 9.21
CA GLY A 493 16.28 -9.05 10.46
C GLY A 493 17.02 -7.71 10.48
N LEU A 494 17.02 -6.98 9.36
CA LEU A 494 17.65 -5.66 9.22
C LEU A 494 16.67 -4.50 9.49
N SER A 495 15.41 -4.79 9.82
CA SER A 495 14.35 -3.80 10.09
C SER A 495 13.36 -4.31 11.13
N LEU A 496 12.71 -3.39 11.86
CA LEU A 496 11.63 -3.73 12.80
C LEU A 496 10.30 -3.88 12.04
N ASP A 497 9.54 -4.94 12.30
CA ASP A 497 8.16 -5.12 11.83
C ASP A 497 7.21 -4.56 12.90
N ILE A 498 6.38 -3.60 12.51
CA ILE A 498 5.59 -2.78 13.42
C ILE A 498 4.13 -2.84 13.00
N SER A 499 3.23 -3.07 13.96
CA SER A 499 1.79 -2.93 13.71
C SER A 499 1.07 -2.18 14.83
N SER A 500 0.19 -1.27 14.41
CA SER A 500 -0.59 -0.39 15.26
C SER A 500 -2.07 -0.70 14.99
N LEU A 501 -2.65 -1.58 15.80
CA LEU A 501 -4.07 -1.91 15.74
C LEU A 501 -4.87 -0.84 16.48
N VAL A 502 -5.51 0.05 15.71
CA VAL A 502 -6.25 1.20 16.21
C VAL A 502 -7.75 0.91 16.25
N ASP A 503 -8.39 1.31 17.34
CA ASP A 503 -9.85 1.37 17.49
C ASP A 503 -10.25 2.66 18.20
N ILE A 504 -10.69 3.66 17.44
CA ILE A 504 -11.14 4.96 17.94
C ILE A 504 -12.66 5.13 17.79
N ARG A 505 -13.45 4.05 17.74
CA ARG A 505 -14.91 4.13 17.44
C ARG A 505 -15.74 4.87 18.51
N ASP A 506 -15.22 5.03 19.71
CA ASP A 506 -15.81 5.80 20.81
C ASP A 506 -15.33 7.27 20.87
N TYR A 507 -14.22 7.60 20.19
CA TYR A 507 -13.70 8.96 20.14
C TYR A 507 -14.66 9.98 19.51
N VAL A 508 -14.52 11.23 19.93
CA VAL A 508 -15.32 12.36 19.46
C VAL A 508 -14.37 13.48 19.01
N ASN A 509 -14.34 13.74 17.70
CA ASN A 509 -13.55 14.81 17.09
C ASN A 509 -12.04 14.73 17.42
N LYS A 510 -11.46 13.56 17.16
CA LYS A 510 -10.05 13.23 17.41
C LYS A 510 -9.38 12.59 16.21
N GLU A 511 -8.09 12.86 16.06
CA GLU A 511 -7.23 12.28 15.03
C GLU A 511 -5.98 11.73 15.75
N LEU A 512 -5.73 10.42 15.63
CA LEU A 512 -4.70 9.69 16.38
C LEU A 512 -3.45 9.54 15.49
N ALA A 513 -2.26 9.77 16.05
CA ALA A 513 -1.00 9.74 15.31
C ALA A 513 0.07 8.88 15.99
N LEU A 514 0.90 8.22 15.18
CA LEU A 514 2.19 7.66 15.58
C LEU A 514 3.24 8.75 15.42
N HIS A 515 4.08 8.95 16.43
CA HIS A 515 5.19 9.89 16.42
C HIS A 515 6.49 9.16 16.73
N ILE A 516 7.55 9.51 16.01
CA ILE A 516 8.89 8.96 16.18
C ILE A 516 9.85 10.14 16.24
N HIS A 517 10.64 10.24 17.32
CA HIS A 517 11.64 11.26 17.56
C HIS A 517 13.05 10.65 17.63
N THR A 518 14.00 11.28 16.94
CA THR A 518 15.41 10.88 16.88
C THR A 518 16.34 12.06 17.10
N ASP A 519 17.60 11.73 17.34
CA ASP A 519 18.77 12.61 17.37
C ASP A 519 19.43 12.82 15.98
N ILE A 520 18.69 12.57 14.88
CA ILE A 520 19.13 12.85 13.50
C ILE A 520 18.96 14.35 13.20
N ASP A 521 20.05 15.06 12.89
CA ASP A 521 20.02 16.46 12.40
C ASP A 521 19.47 16.52 10.97
N SER A 522 18.15 16.56 10.85
CA SER A 522 17.44 16.55 9.57
C SER A 522 17.33 17.94 8.93
N GLN A 523 17.79 18.99 9.62
CA GLN A 523 17.75 20.40 9.21
C GLN A 523 16.37 20.87 8.70
N GLY A 524 15.29 20.32 9.26
CA GLY A 524 13.90 20.56 8.88
C GLY A 524 13.49 19.99 7.51
N ILE A 525 14.29 19.07 6.95
CA ILE A 525 14.05 18.35 5.70
C ILE A 525 13.59 16.92 6.01
N PHE A 526 12.52 16.49 5.34
CA PHE A 526 12.06 15.10 5.37
C PHE A 526 11.61 14.69 3.98
N PHE A 527 11.54 13.39 3.72
CA PHE A 527 11.31 12.86 2.39
C PHE A 527 10.04 12.02 2.37
N THR A 528 9.19 12.21 1.36
CA THR A 528 7.97 11.40 1.19
C THR A 528 7.86 10.89 -0.23
N ASP A 529 7.36 9.67 -0.39
CA ASP A 529 7.11 9.11 -1.71
C ASP A 529 5.93 9.78 -2.43
N LEU A 530 5.92 9.65 -3.75
CA LEU A 530 4.74 9.82 -4.58
C LEU A 530 4.43 8.48 -5.25
N ASN A 531 3.25 7.94 -4.91
CA ASN A 531 2.64 6.76 -5.51
C ASN A 531 3.53 5.48 -5.48
N GLY A 532 4.45 5.37 -4.51
CA GLY A 532 5.43 4.28 -4.43
C GLY A 532 6.49 4.29 -5.53
N PHE A 533 6.52 5.32 -6.39
CA PHE A 533 7.37 5.39 -7.58
C PHE A 533 8.65 6.19 -7.32
N GLN A 534 8.51 7.45 -6.90
CA GLN A 534 9.60 8.40 -6.66
C GLN A 534 9.56 8.93 -5.23
N VAL A 535 10.68 9.49 -4.74
CA VAL A 535 10.73 10.18 -3.44
C VAL A 535 11.24 11.60 -3.62
N GLN A 536 10.56 12.56 -2.99
CA GLN A 536 10.87 13.99 -3.09
C GLN A 536 11.18 14.59 -1.71
N PRO A 537 12.14 15.53 -1.61
CA PRO A 537 12.34 16.31 -0.41
C PRO A 537 11.13 17.21 -0.12
N ARG A 538 10.78 17.28 1.16
CA ARG A 538 9.83 18.20 1.79
C ARG A 538 10.61 19.02 2.82
N ARG A 539 10.15 20.24 3.09
CA ARG A 539 10.75 21.09 4.13
C ARG A 539 9.63 21.68 4.98
N TYR A 540 9.79 21.68 6.29
CA TYR A 540 8.86 22.36 7.18
C TYR A 540 8.88 23.87 6.91
N LEU A 541 7.71 24.44 6.57
CA LEU A 541 7.52 25.84 6.28
C LEU A 541 6.64 26.49 7.36
N LYS A 542 7.30 27.05 8.39
CA LYS A 542 6.66 27.84 9.48
C LYS A 542 5.74 28.98 9.01
N LYS A 543 5.89 29.44 7.76
CA LYS A 543 5.01 30.44 7.11
C LYS A 543 3.67 29.88 6.63
N LEU A 544 3.55 28.56 6.53
CA LEU A 544 2.32 27.84 6.19
C LEU A 544 1.67 27.30 7.49
N PRO A 545 0.34 27.15 7.54
CA PRO A 545 -0.31 26.55 8.70
C PRO A 545 0.07 25.06 8.82
N LEU A 546 0.00 24.51 10.04
CA LEU A 546 0.41 23.14 10.37
C LEU A 546 -0.08 22.11 9.34
N GLN A 547 -1.37 22.10 9.02
CA GLN A 547 -1.97 21.13 8.10
C GLN A 547 -1.44 21.17 6.66
N ALA A 548 -0.78 22.26 6.24
CA ALA A 548 -0.18 22.41 4.91
C ALA A 548 1.27 21.93 4.85
N ASN A 549 1.82 21.45 5.98
CA ASN A 549 3.09 20.74 6.07
C ASN A 549 2.90 19.21 6.13
N PHE A 550 1.66 18.73 6.03
CA PHE A 550 1.33 17.32 5.86
C PHE A 550 1.31 16.94 4.39
N TYR A 551 1.86 15.77 4.09
CA TYR A 551 2.00 15.21 2.75
C TYR A 551 1.47 13.76 2.75
N PRO A 552 1.12 13.20 1.59
CA PRO A 552 0.82 11.78 1.51
C PRO A 552 2.10 10.95 1.73
N MET A 553 1.93 9.81 2.39
CA MET A 553 2.88 8.69 2.47
C MET A 553 2.19 7.43 1.94
N PRO A 554 2.15 7.21 0.62
CA PRO A 554 1.59 5.99 0.04
C PRO A 554 2.35 4.70 0.39
N VAL A 555 3.68 4.78 0.56
CA VAL A 555 4.58 3.62 0.75
C VAL A 555 5.74 3.88 1.73
N MET A 556 6.33 5.09 1.79
CA MET A 556 7.44 5.40 2.71
C MET A 556 7.67 6.89 2.97
N ALA A 557 8.24 7.19 4.14
CA ALA A 557 8.84 8.47 4.47
C ALA A 557 10.16 8.28 5.23
N TYR A 558 11.09 9.23 5.13
CA TYR A 558 12.35 9.19 5.88
C TYR A 558 12.89 10.57 6.27
N ILE A 559 13.73 10.55 7.31
CA ILE A 559 14.64 11.63 7.73
C ILE A 559 16.08 11.13 7.65
N GLN A 560 17.04 12.02 7.42
CA GLN A 560 18.45 11.68 7.28
C GLN A 560 19.35 12.83 7.73
N ASP A 561 20.58 12.50 8.09
CA ASP A 561 21.69 13.41 8.29
C ASP A 561 22.90 12.99 7.42
N ALA A 562 24.09 13.53 7.68
CA ALA A 562 25.32 13.19 6.95
C ALA A 562 25.80 11.73 7.13
N GLN A 563 25.36 11.04 8.18
CA GLN A 563 25.84 9.71 8.59
C GLN A 563 24.75 8.63 8.49
N LYS A 564 23.47 8.96 8.69
CA LYS A 564 22.38 7.98 8.89
C LYS A 564 21.06 8.41 8.24
N ARG A 565 20.20 7.43 7.96
CA ARG A 565 18.81 7.60 7.50
C ARG A 565 17.88 6.70 8.30
N LEU A 566 16.78 7.24 8.82
CA LEU A 566 15.69 6.45 9.39
C LEU A 566 14.49 6.45 8.43
N THR A 567 14.15 5.29 7.90
CA THR A 567 13.04 5.09 6.95
C THR A 567 11.89 4.35 7.61
N LEU A 568 10.70 4.96 7.56
CA LEU A 568 9.42 4.35 7.91
C LEU A 568 8.67 3.97 6.63
N HIS A 569 8.61 2.67 6.35
CA HIS A 569 7.75 2.12 5.29
C HIS A 569 6.35 1.84 5.85
N THR A 570 5.33 1.91 5.00
CA THR A 570 3.92 1.64 5.32
C THR A 570 3.32 0.61 4.37
N ALA A 571 2.32 -0.15 4.86
CA ALA A 571 1.50 -1.07 4.06
C ALA A 571 0.15 -0.46 3.62
N GLN A 572 -0.06 0.81 3.91
CA GLN A 572 -1.28 1.56 3.61
C GLN A 572 -0.96 3.05 3.44
N ALA A 573 -1.65 3.75 2.53
CA ALA A 573 -1.46 5.18 2.38
C ALA A 573 -1.95 5.94 3.64
N LEU A 574 -1.15 6.86 4.14
CA LEU A 574 -1.47 7.72 5.31
C LEU A 574 -0.95 9.15 5.10
N GLY A 575 -1.36 10.11 5.92
CA GLY A 575 -0.75 11.44 6.00
C GLY A 575 0.46 11.47 6.94
N VAL A 576 1.58 12.03 6.48
CA VAL A 576 2.83 12.20 7.24
C VAL A 576 3.29 13.65 7.29
N SER A 577 4.05 14.02 8.32
CA SER A 577 4.83 15.25 8.38
C SER A 577 6.13 15.08 9.19
N SER A 578 7.06 16.02 9.02
CA SER A 578 8.06 16.36 10.03
C SER A 578 7.82 17.82 10.42
N LEU A 579 7.31 18.04 11.64
CA LEU A 579 6.92 19.36 12.14
C LEU A 579 8.04 20.07 12.92
N LYS A 580 9.02 19.30 13.38
CA LYS A 580 10.20 19.70 14.16
C LYS A 580 11.34 18.76 13.76
N ASP A 581 12.58 19.17 14.00
CA ASP A 581 13.74 18.41 13.55
C ASP A 581 13.85 17.03 14.22
N GLY A 582 14.42 16.06 13.51
CA GLY A 582 14.60 14.68 13.97
C GLY A 582 13.31 13.85 14.07
N GLN A 583 12.17 14.34 13.56
CA GLN A 583 10.85 13.73 13.80
C GLN A 583 10.13 13.24 12.54
N LEU A 584 9.34 12.18 12.70
CA LEU A 584 8.28 11.75 11.77
C LEU A 584 6.97 11.55 12.53
N GLU A 585 5.88 12.11 11.99
CA GLU A 585 4.53 12.01 12.56
C GLU A 585 3.53 11.53 11.50
N VAL A 586 2.79 10.46 11.78
CA VAL A 586 1.87 9.79 10.84
C VAL A 586 0.48 9.69 11.47
N ILE A 587 -0.56 10.23 10.81
CA ILE A 587 -1.95 10.10 11.29
C ILE A 587 -2.46 8.69 10.97
N LEU A 588 -2.83 7.92 11.99
CA LEU A 588 -3.22 6.50 11.92
C LEU A 588 -4.71 6.27 11.65
N ASP A 589 -5.60 7.06 12.26
CA ASP A 589 -7.04 7.13 11.97
C ASP A 589 -7.62 8.46 12.51
N ARG A 590 -8.78 8.87 11.99
CA ARG A 590 -9.44 10.14 12.29
C ARG A 590 -10.96 10.01 12.35
N ARG A 591 -11.58 10.54 13.41
CA ARG A 591 -13.02 10.42 13.70
C ARG A 591 -13.65 11.77 13.99
N LEU A 592 -14.58 12.17 13.14
CA LEU A 592 -14.99 13.57 12.96
C LEU A 592 -16.50 13.67 12.85
N MET A 593 -17.11 14.48 13.71
CA MET A 593 -18.57 14.49 13.91
C MET A 593 -19.34 15.39 12.93
N GLN A 594 -18.63 16.20 12.17
CA GLN A 594 -19.15 17.21 11.24
C GLN A 594 -18.64 16.99 9.81
N ASP A 595 -19.39 17.52 8.85
CA ASP A 595 -18.93 17.77 7.49
C ASP A 595 -17.96 18.97 7.45
N ASP A 596 -17.07 19.02 6.45
CA ASP A 596 -16.13 20.13 6.23
C ASP A 596 -16.56 21.12 5.14
N ASN A 597 -17.82 21.04 4.70
CA ASN A 597 -18.42 21.87 3.65
C ASN A 597 -17.68 21.70 2.31
N ARG A 598 -17.43 20.44 1.91
CA ARG A 598 -16.88 20.06 0.59
C ARG A 598 -17.84 19.25 -0.28
N GLY A 599 -19.10 19.12 0.12
CA GLY A 599 -20.18 18.51 -0.68
C GLY A 599 -20.59 17.10 -0.23
N LEU A 600 -19.74 16.42 0.55
CA LEU A 600 -20.04 15.11 1.14
C LEU A 600 -21.31 15.15 2.01
N GLY A 601 -21.46 16.15 2.87
CA GLY A 601 -22.62 16.31 3.75
C GLY A 601 -22.66 15.36 4.94
N GLN A 602 -21.52 14.75 5.31
CA GLN A 602 -21.40 13.94 6.53
C GLN A 602 -19.99 13.98 7.12
N GLY A 603 -19.88 13.74 8.43
CA GLY A 603 -18.60 13.49 9.09
C GLY A 603 -18.17 12.02 9.02
N LEU A 604 -16.89 11.77 9.29
CA LEU A 604 -16.31 10.43 9.42
C LEU A 604 -16.70 9.79 10.76
N LYS A 605 -17.73 8.94 10.72
CA LYS A 605 -18.34 8.27 11.90
C LYS A 605 -18.33 6.75 11.79
N ASP A 606 -17.79 6.21 10.72
CA ASP A 606 -17.84 4.82 10.28
C ASP A 606 -16.49 4.10 10.41
N ASN A 607 -15.62 4.59 11.29
CA ASN A 607 -14.33 3.99 11.66
C ASN A 607 -14.46 2.50 12.01
N LYS A 608 -13.43 1.72 11.65
CA LYS A 608 -13.33 0.27 11.87
C LYS A 608 -12.01 -0.06 12.57
N ARG A 609 -11.92 -1.21 13.23
CA ARG A 609 -10.67 -1.72 13.82
C ARG A 609 -9.62 -1.86 12.72
N THR A 610 -8.60 -1.00 12.74
CA THR A 610 -7.65 -0.85 11.62
C THR A 610 -6.25 -1.25 12.07
N CYS A 611 -5.66 -2.26 11.44
CA CYS A 611 -4.28 -2.65 11.68
C CYS A 611 -3.36 -1.92 10.70
N ASN A 612 -2.79 -0.79 11.12
CA ASN A 612 -1.77 -0.09 10.33
C ASN A 612 -0.44 -0.84 10.47
N ARG A 613 0.17 -1.27 9.36
CA ARG A 613 1.46 -2.00 9.37
C ARG A 613 2.59 -1.16 8.78
N PHE A 614 3.78 -1.31 9.34
CA PHE A 614 4.98 -0.56 8.98
C PHE A 614 6.25 -1.41 9.07
N ARG A 615 7.33 -0.95 8.40
CA ARG A 615 8.71 -1.38 8.68
C ARG A 615 9.54 -0.16 9.06
N LEU A 616 10.34 -0.27 10.12
CA LEU A 616 11.30 0.76 10.51
C LEU A 616 12.72 0.28 10.24
N LEU A 617 13.45 1.04 9.44
CA LEU A 617 14.77 0.69 8.91
C LEU A 617 15.76 1.83 9.21
N LEU A 618 16.84 1.51 9.94
CA LEU A 618 17.93 2.43 10.27
C LEU A 618 19.16 2.10 9.42
N GLU A 619 19.48 2.99 8.50
CA GLU A 619 20.56 2.82 7.52
C GLU A 619 21.74 3.76 7.82
N ARG A 620 22.94 3.33 7.46
CA ARG A 620 24.19 4.08 7.60
C ARG A 620 24.70 4.51 6.23
N ARG A 621 25.25 5.72 6.13
CA ARG A 621 25.92 6.25 4.93
C ARG A 621 27.39 5.82 4.85
N THR A 622 27.86 5.60 3.63
CA THR A 622 29.26 5.27 3.35
C THR A 622 30.15 6.52 3.42
N VAL A 623 31.34 6.37 4.01
CA VAL A 623 32.29 7.48 4.19
C VAL A 623 32.72 8.02 2.83
N GLY A 624 32.56 9.34 2.62
CA GLY A 624 32.82 10.01 1.34
C GLY A 624 31.58 10.23 0.47
N SER A 625 30.43 9.65 0.80
CA SER A 625 29.15 9.96 0.15
C SER A 625 28.47 11.15 0.84
N GLU A 626 28.94 12.36 0.53
CA GLU A 626 28.32 13.61 1.00
C GLU A 626 26.83 13.69 0.62
N VAL A 627 26.05 14.44 1.40
CA VAL A 627 24.63 14.68 1.10
C VAL A 627 24.54 15.84 0.10
N GLN A 628 24.32 15.52 -1.18
CA GLN A 628 24.02 16.54 -2.19
C GLN A 628 22.53 16.97 -2.10
N ASP A 629 22.15 17.63 -1.00
CA ASP A 629 20.80 18.19 -0.76
C ASP A 629 20.39 19.30 -1.75
N SER A 630 21.24 19.59 -2.75
CA SER A 630 20.91 20.41 -3.92
C SER A 630 19.99 19.72 -4.92
N HIS A 631 19.82 18.40 -4.87
CA HIS A 631 19.01 17.64 -5.84
C HIS A 631 17.52 17.63 -5.50
N SER A 632 16.69 17.79 -6.53
CA SER A 632 15.22 17.76 -6.44
C SER A 632 14.61 16.36 -6.25
N THR A 633 15.43 15.31 -6.26
CA THR A 633 15.04 13.90 -6.11
C THR A 633 15.96 13.25 -5.09
N SER A 634 15.43 12.33 -4.29
CA SER A 634 16.24 11.43 -3.47
C SER A 634 15.75 9.99 -3.67
N TYR A 635 16.64 9.02 -3.46
CA TYR A 635 16.37 7.62 -3.75
C TYR A 635 16.44 6.75 -2.48
N PRO A 636 15.57 5.74 -2.31
CA PRO A 636 15.74 4.70 -1.30
C PRO A 636 17.01 3.87 -1.55
N SER A 637 17.55 3.17 -0.56
CA SER A 637 18.58 2.16 -0.82
C SER A 637 17.96 0.89 -1.44
N LEU A 638 18.80 -0.04 -1.92
CA LEU A 638 18.34 -1.38 -2.31
C LEU A 638 17.69 -2.13 -1.14
N LEU A 639 18.22 -1.99 0.09
CA LEU A 639 17.65 -2.60 1.30
C LEU A 639 16.28 -1.99 1.64
N SER A 640 16.13 -0.68 1.50
CA SER A 640 14.86 0.02 1.68
C SER A 640 13.82 -0.42 0.63
N HIS A 641 14.20 -0.51 -0.65
CA HIS A 641 13.34 -1.08 -1.70
C HIS A 641 12.88 -2.51 -1.40
N LEU A 642 13.79 -3.39 -0.96
CA LEU A 642 13.48 -4.77 -0.57
C LEU A 642 12.57 -4.83 0.66
N THR A 643 12.86 -4.05 1.70
CA THR A 643 12.05 -3.95 2.93
C THR A 643 10.62 -3.52 2.63
N SER A 644 10.46 -2.53 1.75
CA SER A 644 9.15 -2.06 1.27
C SER A 644 8.36 -3.14 0.52
N MET A 645 9.04 -3.96 -0.28
CA MET A 645 8.42 -5.06 -1.04
C MET A 645 8.04 -6.23 -0.13
N TYR A 646 8.87 -6.59 0.85
CA TYR A 646 8.54 -7.64 1.82
C TYR A 646 7.32 -7.26 2.69
N LEU A 647 7.14 -5.96 2.99
CA LEU A 647 5.98 -5.45 3.72
C LEU A 647 4.68 -5.51 2.89
N ASN A 648 4.74 -5.12 1.61
CA ASN A 648 3.55 -4.97 0.75
C ASN A 648 3.19 -6.26 -0.04
N ALA A 649 4.14 -7.17 -0.26
CA ALA A 649 3.93 -8.44 -0.96
C ALA A 649 4.40 -9.64 -0.10
N PRO A 650 3.65 -9.97 0.98
CA PRO A 650 4.02 -10.98 1.97
C PRO A 650 4.02 -12.42 1.41
N ALA A 651 4.32 -13.39 2.28
CA ALA A 651 4.07 -14.80 2.00
C ALA A 651 2.58 -15.13 2.11
N LEU A 652 2.05 -15.88 1.14
CA LEU A 652 0.74 -16.52 1.26
C LEU A 652 0.96 -18.01 1.54
N ALA A 653 0.23 -18.56 2.51
CA ALA A 653 0.26 -19.98 2.81
C ALA A 653 -1.04 -20.65 2.32
N LEU A 654 -0.87 -21.80 1.65
CA LEU A 654 -1.94 -22.52 0.99
C LEU A 654 -1.94 -23.98 1.48
N PRO A 655 -2.58 -24.29 2.62
CA PRO A 655 -2.71 -25.67 3.10
C PRO A 655 -3.48 -26.54 2.10
N VAL A 656 -3.09 -27.81 1.96
CA VAL A 656 -3.88 -28.80 1.21
C VAL A 656 -5.16 -29.12 2.00
N ALA A 657 -6.32 -29.00 1.34
CA ALA A 657 -7.63 -29.09 1.97
C ALA A 657 -8.01 -30.52 2.37
N ARG A 658 -7.96 -31.46 1.40
CA ARG A 658 -8.29 -32.89 1.61
C ARG A 658 -7.14 -33.65 2.33
N MET A 659 -7.49 -34.63 3.16
CA MET A 659 -6.56 -35.37 4.03
C MET A 659 -6.18 -36.76 3.48
N GLN A 660 -5.93 -36.89 2.17
CA GLN A 660 -5.67 -38.19 1.54
C GLN A 660 -4.38 -38.22 0.70
N LEU A 661 -3.65 -39.33 0.84
CA LEU A 661 -2.55 -39.78 -0.01
C LEU A 661 -2.84 -41.24 -0.45
N PRO A 662 -2.21 -41.75 -1.52
CA PRO A 662 -1.23 -41.09 -2.38
C PRO A 662 -1.88 -40.33 -3.53
N GLY A 663 -1.93 -39.01 -3.40
CA GLY A 663 -2.02 -38.12 -4.56
C GLY A 663 -0.67 -38.04 -5.29
N PRO A 664 -0.58 -37.27 -6.38
CA PRO A 664 0.67 -37.02 -7.08
C PRO A 664 1.66 -36.34 -6.13
N GLY A 665 2.95 -36.69 -6.22
CA GLY A 665 3.98 -36.06 -5.40
C GLY A 665 4.02 -34.55 -5.65
N LEU A 666 3.75 -33.76 -4.62
CA LEU A 666 3.85 -32.29 -4.69
C LEU A 666 5.33 -31.90 -4.79
N ARG A 667 5.61 -30.89 -5.63
CA ARG A 667 6.94 -30.35 -5.85
C ARG A 667 6.93 -28.83 -5.85
N SER A 668 8.04 -28.24 -5.42
CA SER A 668 8.27 -26.81 -5.44
C SER A 668 8.39 -26.33 -6.89
N PHE A 669 7.75 -25.20 -7.19
CA PHE A 669 7.74 -24.60 -8.52
C PHE A 669 8.70 -23.42 -8.56
N HIS A 670 9.71 -23.53 -9.43
CA HIS A 670 10.75 -22.53 -9.66
C HIS A 670 10.55 -21.94 -11.07
N PRO A 671 9.76 -20.85 -11.23
CA PRO A 671 9.45 -20.30 -12.55
C PRO A 671 10.60 -19.55 -13.20
N LEU A 672 11.56 -19.05 -12.41
CA LEU A 672 12.70 -18.30 -12.92
C LEU A 672 13.99 -19.11 -12.81
N ALA A 673 14.81 -19.08 -13.88
CA ALA A 673 16.13 -19.70 -13.88
C ALA A 673 17.14 -18.97 -12.96
N SER A 674 16.89 -17.70 -12.67
CA SER A 674 17.59 -16.89 -11.68
C SER A 674 16.65 -15.78 -11.17
N SER A 675 16.94 -15.20 -9.99
CA SER A 675 16.23 -13.97 -9.55
C SER A 675 16.53 -12.82 -10.51
N LEU A 676 15.60 -11.87 -10.64
CA LEU A 676 15.88 -10.64 -11.39
C LEU A 676 16.98 -9.82 -10.68
N PRO A 677 17.68 -8.91 -11.39
CA PRO A 677 18.60 -7.97 -10.75
C PRO A 677 17.90 -7.16 -9.66
N CYS A 678 18.59 -6.80 -8.58
CA CYS A 678 17.99 -6.14 -7.42
C CYS A 678 17.44 -4.73 -7.71
N ASP A 679 17.93 -4.06 -8.76
CA ASP A 679 17.39 -2.79 -9.25
C ASP A 679 16.14 -2.98 -10.14
N PHE A 680 15.75 -4.22 -10.48
CA PHE A 680 14.54 -4.51 -11.25
C PHE A 680 13.39 -5.01 -10.37
N HIS A 681 12.21 -4.44 -10.61
CA HIS A 681 10.94 -4.92 -10.09
C HIS A 681 10.02 -5.35 -11.22
N LEU A 682 9.48 -6.56 -11.12
CA LEU A 682 8.40 -7.02 -12.00
C LEU A 682 7.10 -6.36 -11.56
N LEU A 683 6.69 -5.25 -12.18
CA LEU A 683 5.41 -4.63 -11.85
C LEU A 683 4.25 -5.60 -12.15
N ASN A 684 4.29 -6.31 -13.28
CA ASN A 684 3.31 -7.35 -13.59
C ASN A 684 3.79 -8.33 -14.68
N LEU A 685 3.26 -9.56 -14.64
CA LEU A 685 3.27 -10.52 -15.75
C LEU A 685 1.83 -11.04 -15.91
N ARG A 686 1.05 -10.47 -16.84
CA ARG A 686 -0.39 -10.75 -16.97
C ARG A 686 -0.79 -11.20 -18.36
N THR A 687 -1.60 -12.26 -18.47
CA THR A 687 -2.17 -12.71 -19.73
C THR A 687 -3.08 -11.62 -20.32
N LEU A 688 -3.01 -11.42 -21.64
CA LEU A 688 -3.87 -10.47 -22.34
C LEU A 688 -5.26 -11.06 -22.61
N GLN A 689 -6.23 -10.21 -22.91
CA GLN A 689 -7.52 -10.67 -23.43
C GLN A 689 -7.38 -11.06 -24.91
N ALA A 690 -8.13 -12.05 -25.37
CA ALA A 690 -8.29 -12.39 -26.77
C ALA A 690 -9.21 -11.38 -27.51
N GLU A 691 -9.25 -11.46 -28.84
CA GLU A 691 -10.16 -10.63 -29.66
C GLU A 691 -11.63 -11.08 -29.52
N GLU A 692 -11.86 -12.36 -29.20
CA GLU A 692 -13.15 -12.85 -28.74
C GLU A 692 -13.34 -12.48 -27.27
N ASP A 693 -14.38 -11.70 -26.98
CA ASP A 693 -14.62 -11.10 -25.66
C ASP A 693 -14.72 -12.17 -24.55
N THR A 694 -14.16 -11.87 -23.38
CA THR A 694 -14.02 -12.74 -22.18
C THR A 694 -12.92 -13.83 -22.18
N LEU A 695 -12.33 -14.24 -23.31
CA LEU A 695 -11.30 -15.30 -23.31
C LEU A 695 -9.86 -14.80 -23.09
N PRO A 696 -8.96 -15.61 -22.49
CA PRO A 696 -7.54 -15.30 -22.36
C PRO A 696 -6.76 -15.54 -23.67
N SER A 697 -5.78 -14.69 -23.96
CA SER A 697 -4.89 -14.79 -25.11
C SER A 697 -3.72 -15.76 -24.89
N ALA A 698 -3.05 -16.13 -25.98
CA ALA A 698 -1.71 -16.72 -25.94
C ALA A 698 -0.63 -15.71 -25.45
N GLU A 699 -0.91 -14.41 -25.57
CA GLU A 699 0.02 -13.33 -25.26
C GLU A 699 -0.08 -12.82 -23.82
N THR A 700 1.03 -12.31 -23.31
CA THR A 700 1.22 -11.85 -21.94
C THR A 700 1.89 -10.48 -21.96
N ALA A 701 1.45 -9.56 -21.11
CA ALA A 701 2.14 -8.32 -20.81
C ALA A 701 3.17 -8.53 -19.70
N LEU A 702 4.43 -8.24 -20.00
CA LEU A 702 5.52 -8.08 -19.03
C LEU A 702 5.72 -6.58 -18.77
N ILE A 703 5.61 -6.15 -17.51
CA ILE A 703 5.85 -4.76 -17.10
C ILE A 703 7.03 -4.76 -16.11
N LEU A 704 8.12 -4.08 -16.49
CA LEU A 704 9.33 -3.95 -15.69
C LEU A 704 9.52 -2.49 -15.26
N HIS A 705 9.91 -2.27 -14.01
CA HIS A 705 10.43 -1.01 -13.51
C HIS A 705 11.87 -1.22 -13.05
N ARG A 706 12.83 -0.45 -13.58
CA ARG A 706 14.18 -0.37 -13.03
C ARG A 706 14.24 0.77 -12.02
N LYS A 707 14.33 0.46 -10.74
CA LYS A 707 14.32 1.42 -9.62
C LYS A 707 15.64 2.19 -9.54
N GLY A 708 15.57 3.52 -9.39
CA GLY A 708 16.68 4.31 -8.89
C GLY A 708 16.94 4.04 -7.40
N PHE A 709 18.21 4.00 -6.99
CA PHE A 709 18.62 3.73 -5.60
C PHE A 709 19.83 4.56 -5.17
N ASP A 710 19.92 4.87 -3.86
CA ASP A 710 21.03 5.62 -3.26
C ASP A 710 22.21 4.68 -2.95
N CYS A 711 23.25 4.75 -3.78
CA CYS A 711 24.51 4.00 -3.59
C CYS A 711 25.33 4.45 -2.37
N GLY A 712 24.99 5.60 -1.75
CA GLY A 712 25.65 6.11 -0.56
C GLY A 712 25.20 5.44 0.74
N LEU A 713 24.30 4.45 0.70
CA LEU A 713 23.80 3.70 1.86
C LEU A 713 24.25 2.23 1.85
N GLU A 714 24.50 1.68 3.03
CA GLU A 714 25.04 0.33 3.20
C GLU A 714 24.04 -0.81 2.93
N ALA A 715 23.95 -1.27 1.67
CA ALA A 715 23.22 -2.47 1.29
C ALA A 715 23.97 -3.79 1.63
N LYS A 716 24.25 -4.03 2.91
CA LYS A 716 24.98 -5.22 3.42
C LYS A 716 24.03 -6.31 3.95
N ASN A 717 24.54 -7.54 4.09
CA ASN A 717 23.90 -8.65 4.82
C ASN A 717 22.51 -9.13 4.32
N LEU A 718 22.15 -8.88 3.06
CA LEU A 718 20.78 -9.07 2.51
C LEU A 718 20.21 -10.51 2.53
N GLY A 719 21.03 -11.54 2.75
CA GLY A 719 20.59 -12.94 2.94
C GLY A 719 20.47 -13.79 1.65
N PHE A 720 20.71 -13.15 0.50
CA PHE A 720 20.80 -13.72 -0.84
C PHE A 720 21.83 -12.92 -1.66
N ASN A 721 22.24 -13.43 -2.84
CA ASN A 721 23.16 -12.70 -3.71
C ASN A 721 22.41 -11.61 -4.48
N CYS A 722 22.63 -10.35 -4.12
CA CYS A 722 21.94 -9.20 -4.69
C CYS A 722 22.87 -8.45 -5.63
N THR A 723 22.59 -8.51 -6.93
CA THR A 723 23.41 -7.90 -7.99
C THR A 723 22.56 -6.98 -8.87
N THR A 724 23.19 -5.97 -9.46
CA THR A 724 22.60 -5.07 -10.46
C THR A 724 23.21 -5.33 -11.82
N SER A 725 22.42 -5.28 -12.89
CA SER A 725 22.84 -5.68 -14.25
C SER A 725 23.22 -4.52 -15.17
N GLN A 726 23.44 -3.33 -14.60
CA GLN A 726 23.59 -2.06 -15.34
C GLN A 726 22.43 -1.75 -16.31
N GLY A 727 21.23 -2.27 -16.02
CA GLY A 727 20.02 -2.03 -16.81
C GLY A 727 19.64 -3.14 -17.79
N LYS A 728 20.45 -4.19 -17.93
CA LYS A 728 20.19 -5.29 -18.85
C LYS A 728 19.39 -6.43 -18.20
N VAL A 729 18.37 -6.98 -18.87
CA VAL A 729 17.73 -8.25 -18.49
C VAL A 729 17.60 -9.15 -19.72
N ALA A 730 18.08 -10.39 -19.61
CA ALA A 730 17.98 -11.40 -20.67
C ALA A 730 16.69 -12.22 -20.48
N LEU A 731 15.64 -11.92 -21.25
CA LEU A 731 14.33 -12.57 -21.08
C LEU A 731 14.28 -13.99 -21.66
N GLY A 732 15.06 -14.27 -22.71
CA GLY A 732 14.98 -15.53 -23.47
C GLY A 732 15.28 -16.79 -22.67
N SER A 733 16.06 -16.68 -21.59
CA SER A 733 16.38 -17.77 -20.66
C SER A 733 15.86 -17.50 -19.24
N LEU A 734 14.99 -16.51 -19.05
CA LEU A 734 14.51 -16.09 -17.73
C LEU A 734 13.53 -17.11 -17.13
N PHE A 735 12.61 -17.63 -17.94
CA PHE A 735 11.56 -18.53 -17.48
C PHE A 735 11.98 -19.99 -17.60
N HIS A 736 12.00 -20.72 -16.48
CA HIS A 736 12.40 -22.11 -16.44
C HIS A 736 11.33 -23.01 -17.09
N GLY A 737 11.65 -23.53 -18.27
CA GLY A 737 10.75 -24.43 -19.01
C GLY A 737 9.62 -23.74 -19.76
N LEU A 738 9.82 -22.47 -20.16
CA LEU A 738 9.00 -21.71 -21.12
C LEU A 738 9.93 -20.86 -21.99
N ASP A 739 9.77 -20.92 -23.31
CA ASP A 739 10.60 -20.16 -24.25
C ASP A 739 9.92 -18.85 -24.66
N VAL A 740 10.68 -17.74 -24.75
CA VAL A 740 10.15 -16.44 -25.21
C VAL A 740 10.10 -16.40 -26.74
N VAL A 741 9.02 -16.90 -27.33
CA VAL A 741 8.85 -17.05 -28.79
C VAL A 741 8.41 -15.77 -29.51
N PHE A 742 8.04 -14.72 -28.77
CA PHE A 742 7.71 -13.39 -29.29
C PHE A 742 7.98 -12.33 -28.22
N LEU A 743 8.50 -11.17 -28.63
CA LEU A 743 8.71 -10.00 -27.77
C LEU A 743 8.53 -8.71 -28.58
N GLN A 744 7.70 -7.77 -28.10
CA GLN A 744 7.52 -6.46 -28.72
C GLN A 744 7.35 -5.37 -27.64
N PRO A 745 8.10 -4.25 -27.69
CA PRO A 745 7.91 -3.12 -26.79
C PRO A 745 6.63 -2.34 -27.14
N THR A 746 5.92 -1.89 -26.12
CA THR A 746 4.60 -1.23 -26.24
C THR A 746 4.47 -0.08 -25.25
N SER A 747 3.51 0.82 -25.50
CA SER A 747 3.04 1.79 -24.51
C SER A 747 2.62 1.09 -23.22
N LEU A 748 2.66 1.79 -22.07
CA LEU A 748 2.29 1.21 -20.77
C LEU A 748 0.89 0.54 -20.76
N THR A 749 -0.02 1.03 -21.60
CA THR A 749 -1.39 0.52 -21.79
C THR A 749 -1.52 -0.66 -22.77
N LEU A 750 -0.43 -1.08 -23.43
CA LEU A 750 -0.35 -2.10 -24.50
C LEU A 750 -1.11 -1.79 -25.80
N LEU A 751 -1.72 -0.60 -25.90
CA LEU A 751 -2.52 -0.15 -27.05
C LEU A 751 -1.67 0.20 -28.27
N TYR A 752 -0.45 0.70 -28.06
CA TYR A 752 0.43 1.15 -29.15
C TYR A 752 1.75 0.36 -29.12
N PRO A 753 2.16 -0.30 -30.22
CA PRO A 753 3.52 -0.81 -30.35
C PRO A 753 4.51 0.35 -30.50
N LEU A 754 5.65 0.28 -29.80
CA LEU A 754 6.71 1.29 -29.89
C LEU A 754 7.78 0.93 -30.92
N ALA A 755 7.89 -0.35 -31.26
CA ALA A 755 8.73 -0.85 -32.35
C ALA A 755 8.11 -2.13 -32.96
N SER A 756 8.72 -2.61 -34.05
CA SER A 756 8.49 -3.98 -34.54
C SER A 756 8.87 -5.03 -33.47
N PRO A 757 8.36 -6.27 -33.57
CA PRO A 757 8.83 -7.37 -32.73
C PRO A 757 10.36 -7.57 -32.83
N SER A 758 10.99 -7.87 -31.71
CA SER A 758 12.45 -7.97 -31.58
C SER A 758 12.92 -9.42 -31.75
N ASN A 759 13.97 -9.61 -32.56
CA ASN A 759 14.71 -10.87 -32.63
C ASN A 759 15.62 -11.09 -31.40
N SER A 760 15.91 -10.02 -30.65
CA SER A 760 16.63 -10.10 -29.38
C SER A 760 15.65 -10.14 -28.22
N THR A 761 15.90 -11.03 -27.25
CA THR A 761 15.16 -11.10 -25.98
C THR A 761 15.90 -10.42 -24.83
N ASP A 762 17.06 -9.80 -25.10
CA ASP A 762 17.70 -8.86 -24.18
C ASP A 762 16.94 -7.53 -24.18
N VAL A 763 16.51 -7.06 -23.00
CA VAL A 763 15.93 -5.73 -22.79
C VAL A 763 16.86 -4.84 -21.97
N TYR A 764 16.76 -3.52 -22.19
CA TYR A 764 17.53 -2.50 -21.49
C TYR A 764 16.60 -1.41 -20.95
N LEU A 765 16.74 -1.05 -19.67
CA LEU A 765 16.04 0.06 -19.02
C LEU A 765 17.05 0.97 -18.30
N GLU A 766 16.83 2.28 -18.36
CA GLU A 766 17.54 3.26 -17.50
C GLU A 766 16.94 3.32 -16.08
N PRO A 767 17.64 3.88 -15.08
CA PRO A 767 17.08 4.04 -13.74
C PRO A 767 15.82 4.91 -13.75
N MET A 768 14.84 4.53 -12.93
CA MET A 768 13.47 5.06 -12.86
C MET A 768 12.55 4.74 -14.06
N GLU A 769 13.03 4.07 -15.11
CA GLU A 769 12.18 3.76 -16.27
C GLU A 769 11.22 2.59 -16.04
N ILE A 770 10.04 2.69 -16.67
CA ILE A 770 9.02 1.64 -16.71
C ILE A 770 8.78 1.25 -18.17
N ALA A 771 9.06 0.00 -18.52
CA ALA A 771 8.88 -0.54 -19.86
C ALA A 771 7.85 -1.68 -19.86
N THR A 772 6.94 -1.65 -20.84
CA THR A 772 5.92 -2.70 -21.05
C THR A 772 6.16 -3.43 -22.37
N PHE A 773 6.26 -4.76 -22.29
CA PHE A 773 6.48 -5.64 -23.43
C PHE A 773 5.28 -6.60 -23.59
N ARG A 774 4.78 -6.73 -24.82
CA ARG A 774 3.92 -7.82 -25.25
C ARG A 774 4.82 -9.01 -25.59
N LEU A 775 4.62 -10.14 -24.93
CA LEU A 775 5.40 -11.37 -25.16
C LEU A 775 4.51 -12.60 -25.32
N ARG A 776 5.09 -13.68 -25.82
CA ARG A 776 4.44 -15.00 -25.89
C ARG A 776 5.39 -16.05 -25.32
N LEU A 777 4.88 -16.88 -24.40
CA LEU A 777 5.60 -18.00 -23.79
C LEU A 777 5.14 -19.30 -24.45
N GLY A 778 6.09 -20.12 -24.90
CA GLY A 778 5.89 -21.38 -25.64
C GLY A 778 6.60 -22.58 -25.01
#